data_AF-A0A975GNW1-F1
#
_entry.id   AF-A0A975GNW1-F1
#
_cell.length_a   1.000
_cell.length_b   1.000
_cell.length_c   1.000
_cell.angle_alpha   90.00
_cell.angle_beta   90.00
_cell.angle_gamma   90.00
#
_symmetry.space_group_name_H-M   'P 1'
#
loop_
_entity.id
_entity.type
_entity.pdbx_description
1 polymer ?
#
loop_
_entity_poly.entity_id
_entity_poly.type
_entity_poly.pdbx_seq_one_letter_code
_entity_poly.pdbx_strand_id
1 'polypeptide(L)'
;MGDIIAGRELGAIDLNHVITPIIKCIKEYPECLLRGSKEKIYVVTDEVIRRIVENKNVVEEMRGEGRLFSNIKYADATATWPRSDKASVNQAKGITEMEDEIYELLRSEVKDKESEFFAQSASSYFDALRSLSTKQADTNSQQSSLFPDARLLRKYPGTKARLRVPYHTIQMSGEISAAIVNAVKQIMRKRLSDELPEDEVNHIIETWKNGLGENHSRLKTFLDVLDRDAYGRIRRTYACSVLVKMTEHLPETSPAIPYARRVSDFNELVQGTLPETGLAADELVLEFPNSHGRGTMEFDLMAEFLYADSLNSLPFWISFNELISEESIRDSVTTTIGQHFKLNGKVQTQGVGSVFEFHAAKLETLAKDIQTAIANGKMPPDERAVCKVLRIAVMYYIVFRDDPGKYRNALTNYKAFRKAIKKWTDDGVSLDEILRRIAKQLKMAMPLNKQIRNDFKTLLESRRLDDLPVNKEKLCFIISRGVISKTSEMEDGEPIRQPPSEDHVTSYLRYLKITRHPGDDDNALVKEEIRFTESLRYLMIPETDEREREMGRDMNRSVLGVLFTPKDNNMLRLSLPFNGLTRLVISYERKQLHGTDTYLTALAQLIHVLLVYGTLKAVIRMADDTKAHGDKTMLLMLSLFSTSPQNEKSFTQTYGNGKKRGFTHDAHKAVEHIIRQHMPVKSQGFRLTKSSQWDNLIRSGRLKQRYPNIREAAKAHIKGELNDFRFSNIVSGLSSGMDALWCLPHAPSIEKIALLSVTSRSCDRLRKRSEEDRSVMFGHIHRFEYEATDEENGEILHFYRHRPVQAFCDEMETANCFKNPSVLFNTIRNLYEEGFRDVIIVTKVPFTRRIRMTTDEDSTYTNPTILKALNKEMPGVRVYPLFTQKSYGVRLSKSKTAVPIFLPPDAENDITISDDSGRSTLFRAGSVVTSRVVEGGNAGEKLHCGITDYLFRYYPDTVTIQSEAMSALTTQGKDQVCLHEVLRFLHSDAYEKSVFKKAGDKKPLEAKLDALDDIIGEESVGQQANILQFPKPKTKRRADDQTYTFSVNIIALLKHLENQSDLYRDTR
;
A
#
# COMPACT_ATOMS: atom_id res chain seq x y z
N MET A 1 42.63 16.52 7.95
CA MET A 1 41.89 16.93 6.74
C MET A 1 41.24 15.67 6.23
N GLY A 2 40.00 15.45 6.64
CA GLY A 2 39.25 14.22 6.37
C GLY A 2 38.47 14.37 5.07
N ASP A 3 38.57 13.34 4.24
CA ASP A 3 37.69 13.14 3.10
C ASP A 3 36.24 13.01 3.59
N ILE A 4 35.40 13.85 3.01
CA ILE A 4 33.97 13.97 3.27
C ILE A 4 33.32 12.67 2.81
N ILE A 5 32.80 11.90 3.77
CA ILE A 5 31.81 10.84 3.55
C ILE A 5 30.65 11.48 2.79
N ALA A 6 30.46 11.08 1.54
CA ALA A 6 29.36 11.51 0.69
C ALA A 6 28.05 10.86 1.18
N GLY A 7 27.51 11.36 2.28
CA GLY A 7 26.09 11.24 2.59
C GLY A 7 25.29 11.85 1.44
N ARG A 8 24.39 11.07 0.83
CA ARG A 8 23.57 11.51 -0.30
C ARG A 8 22.55 12.53 0.20
N GLU A 9 22.89 13.82 0.13
CA GLU A 9 21.98 14.91 0.51
C GLU A 9 20.69 14.90 -0.32
N LEU A 10 19.52 15.01 0.30
CA LEU A 10 18.23 15.20 -0.39
C LEU A 10 18.09 16.66 -0.86
N GLY A 11 17.21 16.93 -1.82
CA GLY A 11 16.86 18.31 -2.19
C GLY A 11 16.07 18.98 -1.06
N ALA A 12 16.56 20.12 -0.55
CA ALA A 12 15.88 20.91 0.48
C ALA A 12 14.93 21.94 -0.16
N ILE A 13 13.85 22.30 0.54
CA ILE A 13 12.90 23.33 0.11
C ILE A 13 13.04 24.56 1.02
N ASP A 14 13.44 25.71 0.47
CA ASP A 14 13.44 26.98 1.19
C ASP A 14 12.11 27.70 0.99
N LEU A 15 11.25 27.64 2.02
CA LEU A 15 9.90 28.19 1.94
C LEU A 15 9.86 29.71 2.08
N ASN A 16 10.95 30.38 2.47
CA ASN A 16 10.98 31.85 2.56
C ASN A 16 10.55 32.51 1.24
N HIS A 17 11.04 31.96 0.13
CA HIS A 17 10.74 32.46 -1.21
C HIS A 17 9.24 32.42 -1.55
N VAL A 18 8.46 31.53 -0.93
CA VAL A 18 7.00 31.39 -1.15
C VAL A 18 6.19 32.09 -0.06
N ILE A 19 6.63 32.00 1.19
CA ILE A 19 5.92 32.55 2.35
C ILE A 19 5.95 34.08 2.34
N THR A 20 7.09 34.71 2.04
CA THR A 20 7.18 36.18 2.03
C THR A 20 6.22 36.82 1.02
N PRO A 21 6.11 36.36 -0.24
CA PRO A 21 5.07 36.83 -1.16
C PRO A 21 3.64 36.59 -0.67
N ILE A 22 3.36 35.45 0.00
CA ILE A 22 2.04 35.17 0.58
C ILE A 22 1.69 36.20 1.65
N ILE A 23 2.57 36.40 2.64
CA ILE A 23 2.35 37.38 3.72
C ILE A 23 2.12 38.78 3.15
N LYS A 24 2.97 39.19 2.21
CA LYS A 24 2.83 40.50 1.56
C LYS A 24 1.47 40.65 0.89
N CYS A 25 1.03 39.64 0.14
CA CYS A 25 -0.27 39.65 -0.52
C CYS A 25 -1.44 39.72 0.49
N ILE A 26 -1.34 38.98 1.59
CA ILE A 26 -2.36 38.94 2.64
C ILE A 26 -2.46 40.29 3.37
N LYS A 27 -1.32 40.92 3.69
CA LYS A 27 -1.27 42.24 4.36
C LYS A 27 -1.76 43.38 3.48
N GLU A 28 -1.35 43.40 2.22
CA GLU A 28 -1.74 44.47 1.29
C GLU A 28 -3.19 44.33 0.81
N TYR A 29 -3.70 43.10 0.72
CA TYR A 29 -5.00 42.79 0.14
C TYR A 29 -5.72 41.65 0.92
N PRO A 30 -6.13 41.88 2.18
CA PRO A 30 -6.75 40.84 3.01
C PRO A 30 -8.01 40.23 2.38
N GLU A 31 -8.79 41.02 1.63
CA GLU A 31 -9.98 40.61 0.89
C GLU A 31 -9.71 39.65 -0.27
N CYS A 32 -8.43 39.46 -0.63
CA CYS A 32 -7.99 38.47 -1.60
C CYS A 32 -8.02 37.05 -1.03
N LEU A 33 -7.83 36.87 0.28
CA LEU A 33 -7.87 35.54 0.91
C LEU A 33 -9.23 35.25 1.57
N LEU A 34 -9.76 36.17 2.38
CA LEU A 34 -11.01 35.94 3.14
C LEU A 34 -12.10 36.93 2.74
N ARG A 35 -13.35 36.45 2.72
CA ARG A 35 -14.55 37.27 2.52
C ARG A 35 -15.71 36.76 3.37
N GLY A 36 -16.23 37.59 4.27
CA GLY A 36 -17.46 37.31 5.02
C GLY A 36 -18.73 37.59 4.21
N SER A 37 -19.72 36.70 4.30
CA SER A 37 -21.08 36.96 3.81
C SER A 37 -22.12 36.07 4.49
N LYS A 38 -23.14 36.67 5.13
CA LYS A 38 -24.32 35.98 5.69
C LYS A 38 -23.96 34.71 6.48
N GLU A 39 -23.21 34.90 7.58
CA GLU A 39 -22.75 33.84 8.51
C GLU A 39 -21.82 32.79 7.88
N LYS A 40 -21.15 33.15 6.77
CA LYS A 40 -20.20 32.29 6.07
C LYS A 40 -18.91 33.03 5.80
N ILE A 41 -17.85 32.24 5.78
CA ILE A 41 -16.51 32.70 5.45
C ILE A 41 -16.09 32.01 4.16
N TYR A 42 -15.69 32.80 3.18
CA TYR A 42 -15.16 32.33 1.91
C TYR A 42 -13.65 32.49 1.90
N VAL A 43 -12.95 31.39 1.67
CA VAL A 43 -11.50 31.32 1.49
C VAL A 43 -11.23 31.25 0.00
N VAL A 44 -10.49 32.21 -0.53
CA VAL A 44 -10.31 32.44 -1.96
C VAL A 44 -8.83 32.30 -2.28
N THR A 45 -8.39 31.06 -2.49
CA THR A 45 -6.96 30.78 -2.72
C THR A 45 -6.46 31.27 -4.08
N ASP A 46 -7.34 31.35 -5.07
CA ASP A 46 -6.99 31.62 -6.47
C ASP A 46 -6.48 33.04 -6.72
N GLU A 47 -6.94 34.02 -5.94
CA GLU A 47 -6.53 35.41 -6.12
C GLU A 47 -5.11 35.66 -5.58
N VAL A 48 -4.77 35.04 -4.43
CA VAL A 48 -3.42 35.05 -3.88
C VAL A 48 -2.46 34.32 -4.83
N ILE A 49 -2.84 33.14 -5.32
CA ILE A 49 -2.06 32.39 -6.31
C ILE A 49 -1.81 33.23 -7.55
N ARG A 50 -2.87 33.84 -8.11
CA ARG A 50 -2.77 34.67 -9.32
C ARG A 50 -1.77 35.81 -9.15
N ARG A 51 -1.85 36.56 -8.05
CA ARG A 51 -0.95 37.69 -7.78
C ARG A 51 0.52 37.29 -7.64
N ILE A 52 0.79 36.10 -7.13
CA ILE A 52 2.16 35.57 -6.99
C ILE A 52 2.65 34.99 -8.32
N VAL A 53 1.86 34.13 -8.96
CA VAL A 53 2.23 33.39 -10.17
C VAL A 53 2.31 34.29 -11.42
N GLU A 54 1.54 35.38 -11.49
CA GLU A 54 1.63 36.35 -12.59
C GLU A 54 2.80 37.34 -12.42
N ASN A 55 3.40 37.42 -11.23
CA ASN A 55 4.56 38.28 -10.99
C ASN A 55 5.85 37.59 -11.48
N LYS A 56 6.26 37.94 -12.71
CA LYS A 56 7.46 37.38 -13.36
C LYS A 56 8.72 37.48 -12.50
N ASN A 57 8.93 38.59 -11.79
CA ASN A 57 10.14 38.77 -10.98
C ASN A 57 10.18 37.78 -9.81
N VAL A 58 9.04 37.60 -9.13
CA VAL A 58 8.91 36.65 -8.01
C VAL A 58 9.07 35.20 -8.49
N VAL A 59 8.44 34.85 -9.62
CA VAL A 59 8.51 33.50 -10.18
C VAL A 59 9.92 33.15 -10.67
N GLU A 60 10.58 34.06 -11.39
CA GLU A 60 11.94 33.82 -11.89
C GLU A 60 12.96 33.75 -10.74
N GLU A 61 12.74 34.50 -9.66
CA GLU A 61 13.51 34.33 -8.42
C GLU A 61 13.32 32.92 -7.85
N MET A 62 12.09 32.41 -7.72
CA MET A 62 11.85 31.05 -7.20
C MET A 62 12.42 29.95 -8.10
N ARG A 63 12.43 30.16 -9.43
CA ARG A 63 12.93 29.19 -10.43
C ARG A 63 14.44 29.00 -10.40
N GLY A 64 15.19 29.94 -9.84
CA GLY A 64 16.65 29.88 -9.78
C GLY A 64 17.15 28.65 -9.00
N GLU A 65 18.24 28.04 -9.46
CA GLU A 65 18.91 26.97 -8.71
C GLU A 65 19.43 27.51 -7.37
N GLY A 66 19.21 26.78 -6.27
CA GLY A 66 19.57 27.24 -4.93
C GLY A 66 18.59 28.23 -4.29
N ARG A 67 17.40 28.42 -4.90
CA ARG A 67 16.33 29.28 -4.37
C ARG A 67 15.27 28.44 -3.66
N LEU A 68 14.09 28.25 -4.27
CA LEU A 68 13.06 27.39 -3.68
C LEU A 68 13.57 25.96 -3.43
N PHE A 69 14.49 25.47 -4.26
CA PHE A 69 15.11 24.16 -4.11
C PHE A 69 16.63 24.27 -4.06
N SER A 70 17.23 23.72 -3.01
CA SER A 70 18.70 23.78 -2.78
C SER A 70 19.50 22.93 -3.76
N ASN A 71 18.98 21.77 -4.19
CA ASN A 71 19.61 20.88 -5.15
C ASN A 71 18.57 20.04 -5.91
N ILE A 72 18.47 20.25 -7.22
CA ILE A 72 17.38 19.70 -8.05
C ILE A 72 17.79 18.36 -8.73
N LYS A 73 18.95 17.79 -8.38
CA LYS A 73 19.42 16.52 -8.94
C LYS A 73 18.60 15.32 -8.45
N TYR A 74 18.00 15.39 -7.26
CA TYR A 74 17.38 14.24 -6.58
C TYR A 74 15.96 13.93 -7.03
N ALA A 75 15.54 12.68 -6.83
CA ALA A 75 14.22 12.18 -7.27
C ALA A 75 13.07 12.55 -6.32
N ASP A 76 13.38 12.83 -5.05
CA ASP A 76 12.45 13.23 -4.01
C ASP A 76 13.06 14.45 -3.27
N ALA A 77 12.24 15.42 -2.88
CA ALA A 77 12.65 16.55 -2.04
C ALA A 77 11.91 16.49 -0.69
N THR A 78 12.64 16.78 0.38
CA THR A 78 12.11 16.86 1.74
C THR A 78 12.23 18.32 2.21
N ALA A 79 11.12 18.87 2.72
CA ALA A 79 11.20 20.12 3.47
C ALA A 79 12.19 19.91 4.62
N THR A 80 13.26 20.69 4.64
CA THR A 80 14.38 20.53 5.56
C THR A 80 14.84 21.90 6.00
N TRP A 81 15.47 21.95 7.17
CA TRP A 81 16.06 23.16 7.71
C TRP A 81 17.10 23.73 6.72
N PRO A 82 17.04 25.03 6.37
CA PRO A 82 18.15 25.69 5.68
C PRO A 82 19.47 25.48 6.45
N ARG A 83 20.59 25.31 5.72
CA ARG A 83 21.91 25.11 6.37
C ARG A 83 22.41 26.29 7.20
N SER A 84 21.81 27.46 7.01
CA SER A 84 22.13 28.68 7.74
C SER A 84 21.16 28.81 8.91
N ASP A 85 21.67 28.82 10.14
CA ASP A 85 20.87 29.05 11.35
C ASP A 85 20.00 30.32 11.23
N LYS A 86 20.55 31.37 10.61
CA LYS A 86 19.82 32.62 10.36
C LYS A 86 18.69 32.45 9.33
N ALA A 87 18.90 31.69 8.26
CA ALA A 87 17.87 31.42 7.26
C ALA A 87 16.75 30.54 7.83
N SER A 88 17.11 29.58 8.68
CA SER A 88 16.17 28.72 9.40
C SER A 88 15.29 29.49 10.38
N VAL A 89 15.89 30.36 11.20
CA VAL A 89 15.13 31.24 12.10
C VAL A 89 14.21 32.19 11.32
N ASN A 90 14.69 32.73 10.19
CA ASN A 90 13.85 33.58 9.33
C ASN A 90 12.68 32.80 8.72
N GLN A 91 12.89 31.55 8.29
CA GLN A 91 11.84 30.71 7.77
C GLN A 91 10.79 30.41 8.84
N ALA A 92 11.23 29.97 10.02
CA ALA A 92 10.35 29.69 11.15
C ALA A 92 9.52 30.93 11.53
N LYS A 93 10.17 32.09 11.63
CA LYS A 93 9.50 33.38 11.85
C LYS A 93 8.47 33.69 10.75
N GLY A 94 8.84 33.51 9.49
CA GLY A 94 7.94 33.75 8.35
C GLY A 94 6.73 32.82 8.38
N ILE A 95 6.90 31.54 8.72
CA ILE A 95 5.80 30.59 8.87
C ILE A 95 4.85 31.06 9.97
N THR A 96 5.39 31.37 11.17
CA THR A 96 4.59 31.85 12.30
C THR A 96 3.85 33.14 11.93
N GLU A 97 4.51 34.08 11.26
CA GLU A 97 3.89 35.33 10.79
C GLU A 97 2.74 35.04 9.81
N MET A 98 2.93 34.17 8.80
CA MET A 98 1.85 33.78 7.89
C MET A 98 0.65 33.16 8.62
N GLU A 99 0.90 32.28 9.60
CA GLU A 99 -0.15 31.68 10.43
C GLU A 99 -0.90 32.72 11.26
N ASP A 100 -0.17 33.68 11.84
CA ASP A 100 -0.74 34.75 12.67
C ASP A 100 -1.58 35.71 11.83
N GLU A 101 -1.11 36.11 10.65
CA GLU A 101 -1.89 36.96 9.73
C GLU A 101 -3.18 36.28 9.27
N ILE A 102 -3.13 34.99 8.91
CA ILE A 102 -4.35 34.24 8.53
C ILE A 102 -5.29 34.11 9.73
N TYR A 103 -4.76 33.86 10.93
CA TYR A 103 -5.55 33.75 12.15
C TYR A 103 -6.25 35.06 12.50
N GLU A 104 -5.53 36.19 12.52
CA GLU A 104 -6.12 37.49 12.85
C GLU A 104 -7.16 37.90 11.81
N LEU A 105 -6.92 37.63 10.52
CA LEU A 105 -7.92 37.88 9.48
C LEU A 105 -9.17 37.02 9.70
N LEU A 106 -9.02 35.73 9.95
CA LEU A 106 -10.16 34.86 10.19
C LEU A 106 -10.93 35.32 11.42
N ARG A 107 -10.24 35.52 12.54
CA ARG A 107 -10.81 36.00 13.80
C ARG A 107 -11.57 37.31 13.63
N SER A 108 -11.03 38.26 12.85
CA SER A 108 -11.69 39.55 12.59
C SER A 108 -13.02 39.39 11.84
N GLU A 109 -13.10 38.43 10.91
CA GLU A 109 -14.32 38.13 10.14
C GLU A 109 -15.40 37.42 10.96
N VAL A 110 -15.00 36.66 11.99
CA VAL A 110 -15.92 35.92 12.87
C VAL A 110 -16.19 36.64 14.20
N LYS A 111 -15.58 37.81 14.41
CA LYS A 111 -15.72 38.59 15.64
C LYS A 111 -17.21 38.80 15.96
N ASP A 112 -17.56 38.57 17.23
CA ASP A 112 -18.94 38.60 17.75
C ASP A 112 -19.90 37.53 17.21
N LYS A 113 -19.41 36.60 16.36
CA LYS A 113 -20.17 35.48 15.75
C LYS A 113 -19.48 34.12 15.93
N GLU A 114 -18.42 34.04 16.73
CA GLU A 114 -17.64 32.81 16.93
C GLU A 114 -18.51 31.66 17.46
N SER A 115 -19.38 31.94 18.43
CA SER A 115 -20.32 30.97 18.96
C SER A 115 -21.26 30.43 17.88
N GLU A 116 -21.80 31.29 17.02
CA GLU A 116 -22.67 30.93 15.89
C GLU A 116 -21.91 30.13 14.82
N PHE A 117 -20.66 30.48 14.56
CA PHE A 117 -19.80 29.79 13.60
C PHE A 117 -19.59 28.32 13.98
N PHE A 118 -19.43 28.02 15.28
CA PHE A 118 -19.29 26.66 15.82
C PHE A 118 -20.59 26.03 16.35
N ALA A 119 -21.74 26.73 16.28
CA ALA A 119 -23.02 26.27 16.86
C ALA A 119 -23.74 25.18 16.06
N GLN A 120 -23.28 24.83 14.87
CA GLN A 120 -23.97 23.84 14.03
C GLN A 120 -23.90 22.44 14.67
N SER A 121 -25.04 21.76 14.78
CA SER A 121 -25.10 20.37 15.27
C SER A 121 -24.98 19.36 14.12
N ALA A 122 -24.45 18.17 14.39
CA ALA A 122 -24.36 17.10 13.40
C ALA A 122 -25.75 16.75 12.84
N SER A 123 -26.78 16.66 13.69
CA SER A 123 -28.16 16.42 13.21
C SER A 123 -28.59 17.46 12.17
N SER A 124 -28.43 18.76 12.48
CA SER A 124 -28.82 19.84 11.56
C SER A 124 -28.04 19.78 10.24
N TYR A 125 -26.75 19.41 10.29
CA TYR A 125 -25.92 19.20 9.11
C TYR A 125 -26.47 18.05 8.26
N PHE A 126 -26.67 16.85 8.83
CA PHE A 126 -27.15 15.71 8.05
C PHE A 126 -28.60 15.86 7.58
N ASP A 127 -29.46 16.60 8.28
CA ASP A 127 -30.80 17.00 7.82
C ASP A 127 -30.71 17.90 6.58
N ALA A 128 -29.85 18.92 6.61
CA ALA A 128 -29.61 19.78 5.46
C ALA A 128 -29.05 18.98 4.27
N LEU A 129 -28.23 17.95 4.51
CA LEU A 129 -27.64 17.11 3.47
C LEU A 129 -28.71 16.22 2.83
N ARG A 130 -29.57 15.63 3.65
CA ARG A 130 -30.75 14.86 3.21
C ARG A 130 -31.68 15.69 2.35
N SER A 131 -31.86 16.98 2.65
CA SER A 131 -32.71 17.86 1.84
C SER A 131 -32.27 18.02 0.37
N LEU A 132 -31.02 17.66 0.03
CA LEU A 132 -30.49 17.71 -1.34
C LEU A 132 -30.92 16.53 -2.21
N SER A 133 -31.49 15.48 -1.60
CA SER A 133 -31.94 14.27 -2.25
C SER A 133 -33.43 14.04 -2.00
N THR A 134 -34.13 13.39 -2.95
CA THR A 134 -35.50 12.91 -2.73
C THR A 134 -35.59 11.66 -1.86
N LYS A 135 -34.45 11.07 -1.50
CA LYS A 135 -34.39 9.82 -0.76
C LYS A 135 -33.83 10.06 0.63
N GLN A 136 -34.50 9.48 1.63
CA GLN A 136 -34.05 9.49 3.01
C GLN A 136 -32.90 8.48 3.16
N ALA A 137 -31.67 8.97 3.32
CA ALA A 137 -30.59 8.15 3.88
C ALA A 137 -30.65 8.34 5.39
N ASP A 138 -31.03 7.30 6.11
CA ASP A 138 -31.05 7.35 7.57
C ASP A 138 -29.60 7.35 8.09
N THR A 139 -29.26 8.28 8.98
CA THR A 139 -27.95 8.35 9.67
C THR A 139 -28.03 7.86 11.11
N ASN A 140 -29.24 7.69 11.65
CA ASN A 140 -29.48 7.46 13.08
C ASN A 140 -29.95 6.02 13.34
N SER A 141 -30.36 5.28 12.31
CA SER A 141 -30.72 3.86 12.48
C SER A 141 -29.53 3.02 12.94
N GLN A 142 -29.75 2.23 13.98
CA GLN A 142 -28.86 1.16 14.39
C GLN A 142 -28.65 0.15 13.25
N GLN A 143 -27.40 -0.24 13.05
CA GLN A 143 -27.00 -1.31 12.14
C GLN A 143 -26.80 -2.59 12.94
N SER A 144 -27.17 -3.73 12.38
CA SER A 144 -27.03 -5.02 13.03
C SER A 144 -26.65 -6.13 12.07
N SER A 145 -25.89 -7.11 12.55
CA SER A 145 -25.56 -8.31 11.79
C SER A 145 -25.18 -9.44 12.73
N LEU A 146 -25.44 -10.66 12.26
CA LEU A 146 -24.89 -11.86 12.87
C LEU A 146 -23.38 -11.83 12.58
N PHE A 147 -22.54 -11.68 13.60
CA PHE A 147 -21.08 -11.70 13.44
C PHE A 147 -20.51 -12.93 14.19
N PRO A 148 -20.82 -14.15 13.70
CA PRO A 148 -20.53 -15.37 14.45
C PRO A 148 -19.04 -15.67 14.52
N ASP A 149 -18.68 -16.39 15.58
CA ASP A 149 -17.38 -17.03 15.72
C ASP A 149 -17.35 -18.33 14.93
N ALA A 150 -16.36 -18.47 14.06
CA ALA A 150 -16.10 -19.70 13.32
C ALA A 150 -14.92 -20.47 13.91
N ARG A 151 -14.74 -21.69 13.42
CA ARG A 151 -13.55 -22.51 13.67
C ARG A 151 -13.01 -23.05 12.36
N LEU A 152 -11.70 -23.27 12.31
CA LEU A 152 -11.06 -24.03 11.26
C LEU A 152 -11.01 -25.49 11.67
N LEU A 153 -11.38 -26.39 10.77
CA LEU A 153 -11.31 -27.83 11.03
C LEU A 153 -10.38 -28.49 10.04
N ARG A 154 -9.53 -29.41 10.54
CA ARG A 154 -8.66 -30.23 9.69
C ARG A 154 -9.44 -31.31 8.93
N LYS A 155 -10.58 -31.74 9.48
CA LYS A 155 -11.50 -32.69 8.86
C LYS A 155 -12.65 -31.95 8.19
N TYR A 156 -13.09 -32.45 7.04
CA TYR A 156 -14.21 -31.86 6.31
C TYR A 156 -15.53 -32.04 7.08
N PRO A 157 -16.23 -30.96 7.47
CA PRO A 157 -17.44 -31.03 8.28
C PRO A 157 -18.72 -31.23 7.45
N GLY A 158 -18.63 -31.71 6.21
CA GLY A 158 -19.79 -31.90 5.34
C GLY A 158 -20.35 -30.58 4.80
N THR A 159 -21.67 -30.53 4.61
CA THR A 159 -22.40 -29.36 4.08
C THR A 159 -22.29 -28.11 4.96
N LYS A 160 -21.78 -28.25 6.19
CA LYS A 160 -21.53 -27.13 7.12
C LYS A 160 -20.26 -26.32 6.75
N ALA A 161 -19.41 -26.82 5.86
CA ALA A 161 -18.20 -26.12 5.43
C ALA A 161 -18.54 -24.88 4.58
N ARG A 162 -18.07 -23.70 5.02
CA ARG A 162 -18.27 -22.44 4.29
C ARG A 162 -17.15 -22.17 3.31
N LEU A 163 -15.90 -22.31 3.77
CA LEU A 163 -14.68 -22.07 3.00
C LEU A 163 -13.72 -23.27 3.12
N ARG A 164 -12.97 -23.53 2.05
CA ARG A 164 -11.74 -24.33 2.07
C ARG A 164 -10.56 -23.37 2.11
N VAL A 165 -9.70 -23.49 3.12
CA VAL A 165 -8.55 -22.63 3.35
C VAL A 165 -7.28 -23.48 3.27
N PRO A 166 -6.57 -23.45 2.13
CA PRO A 166 -5.29 -24.16 1.97
C PRO A 166 -4.14 -23.43 2.66
N TYR A 167 -3.45 -24.13 3.56
CA TYR A 167 -2.23 -23.68 4.24
C TYR A 167 -1.05 -24.53 3.77
N HIS A 168 0.09 -23.87 3.51
CA HIS A 168 1.32 -24.55 3.13
C HIS A 168 2.41 -24.20 4.13
N THR A 169 3.08 -25.23 4.65
CA THR A 169 4.19 -25.09 5.57
C THR A 169 5.50 -25.34 4.83
N ILE A 170 6.46 -24.44 5.00
CA ILE A 170 7.80 -24.52 4.42
C ILE A 170 8.78 -24.71 5.57
N GLN A 171 9.50 -25.82 5.57
CA GLN A 171 10.53 -26.13 6.54
C GLN A 171 11.90 -26.13 5.86
N MET A 172 12.84 -25.37 6.41
CA MET A 172 14.22 -25.27 5.91
C MET A 172 15.23 -25.14 7.05
N SER A 173 16.51 -25.37 6.75
CA SER A 173 17.59 -25.15 7.71
C SER A 173 17.66 -23.68 8.14
N GLY A 174 17.80 -23.47 9.45
CA GLY A 174 18.09 -22.21 10.12
C GLY A 174 19.53 -21.71 9.86
N GLU A 175 20.40 -22.57 9.32
CA GLU A 175 21.84 -22.31 9.26
C GLU A 175 22.41 -22.17 7.83
N ILE A 176 21.56 -21.94 6.82
CA ILE A 176 22.00 -21.82 5.42
C ILE A 176 23.16 -20.81 5.25
N SER A 177 23.08 -19.64 5.90
CA SER A 177 24.15 -18.63 5.84
C SER A 177 25.45 -19.15 6.47
N ALA A 178 25.38 -19.87 7.58
CA ALA A 178 26.55 -20.48 8.21
C ALA A 178 27.14 -21.62 7.35
N ALA A 179 26.29 -22.43 6.71
CA ALA A 179 26.71 -23.46 5.77
C ALA A 179 27.45 -22.86 4.56
N ILE A 180 26.97 -21.73 4.01
CA ILE A 180 27.66 -21.00 2.93
C ILE A 180 29.03 -20.50 3.40
N VAL A 181 29.10 -19.84 4.57
CA VAL A 181 30.37 -19.35 5.13
C VAL A 181 31.37 -20.50 5.31
N ASN A 182 30.94 -21.64 5.86
CA ASN A 182 31.80 -22.80 6.05
C ASN A 182 32.24 -23.42 4.72
N ALA A 183 31.37 -23.50 3.72
CA ALA A 183 31.72 -24.00 2.39
C ALA A 183 32.74 -23.10 1.69
N VAL A 184 32.57 -21.77 1.77
CA VAL A 184 33.56 -20.81 1.25
C VAL A 184 34.91 -20.97 1.94
N LYS A 185 34.92 -21.07 3.28
CA LYS A 185 36.13 -21.30 4.08
C LYS A 185 36.88 -22.56 3.63
N GLN A 186 36.16 -23.67 3.42
CA GLN A 186 36.77 -24.93 2.98
C GLN A 186 37.38 -24.82 1.58
N ILE A 187 36.72 -24.12 0.65
CA ILE A 187 37.27 -23.88 -0.69
C ILE A 187 38.49 -22.98 -0.66
N MET A 188 38.48 -21.91 0.14
CA MET A 188 39.65 -21.04 0.32
C MET A 188 40.84 -21.85 0.82
N ARG A 189 40.66 -22.65 1.88
CA ARG A 189 41.73 -23.55 2.36
C ARG A 189 42.25 -24.44 1.25
N LYS A 190 41.36 -25.11 0.53
CA LYS A 190 41.76 -26.03 -0.53
C LYS A 190 42.56 -25.35 -1.65
N ARG A 191 42.10 -24.21 -2.16
CA ARG A 191 42.75 -23.52 -3.30
C ARG A 191 44.01 -22.76 -2.90
N LEU A 192 44.02 -22.14 -1.73
CA LEU A 192 45.18 -21.38 -1.26
C LEU A 192 46.29 -22.28 -0.74
N SER A 193 45.98 -23.44 -0.16
CA SER A 193 47.03 -24.39 0.29
C SER A 193 47.82 -25.00 -0.86
N ASP A 194 47.32 -24.91 -2.10
CA ASP A 194 48.05 -25.31 -3.30
C ASP A 194 49.13 -24.28 -3.69
N GLU A 195 49.02 -23.03 -3.23
CA GLU A 195 49.84 -21.88 -3.66
C GLU A 195 50.59 -21.17 -2.50
N LEU A 196 50.12 -21.29 -1.25
CA LEU A 196 50.61 -20.55 -0.07
C LEU A 196 50.86 -21.45 1.17
N PRO A 197 51.77 -21.03 2.08
CA PRO A 197 51.98 -21.70 3.36
C PRO A 197 50.75 -21.68 4.27
N GLU A 198 50.59 -22.70 5.12
CA GLU A 198 49.41 -22.86 5.98
C GLU A 198 49.16 -21.67 6.92
N ASP A 199 50.21 -21.03 7.42
CA ASP A 199 50.12 -19.85 8.29
C ASP A 199 49.54 -18.63 7.55
N GLU A 200 49.91 -18.42 6.29
CA GLU A 200 49.38 -17.34 5.45
C GLU A 200 47.92 -17.61 5.07
N VAL A 201 47.58 -18.87 4.73
CA VAL A 201 46.19 -19.29 4.47
C VAL A 201 45.30 -19.04 5.69
N ASN A 202 45.79 -19.37 6.88
CA ASN A 202 45.06 -19.12 8.13
C ASN A 202 44.90 -17.62 8.39
N HIS A 203 45.93 -16.81 8.17
CA HIS A 203 45.86 -15.35 8.30
C HIS A 203 44.85 -14.71 7.34
N ILE A 204 44.81 -15.13 6.08
CA ILE A 204 43.85 -14.64 5.07
C ILE A 204 42.41 -15.00 5.49
N ILE A 205 42.19 -16.24 5.95
CA ILE A 205 40.86 -16.70 6.38
C ILE A 205 40.40 -15.96 7.65
N GLU A 206 41.29 -15.71 8.61
CA GLU A 206 40.97 -14.92 9.80
C GLU A 206 40.64 -13.47 9.45
N THR A 207 41.44 -12.85 8.58
CA THR A 207 41.19 -11.48 8.08
C THR A 207 39.84 -11.38 7.38
N TRP A 208 39.54 -12.33 6.48
CA TRP A 208 38.24 -12.42 5.81
C TRP A 208 37.08 -12.61 6.80
N LYS A 209 37.24 -13.47 7.82
CA LYS A 209 36.22 -13.69 8.85
C LYS A 209 35.96 -12.44 9.69
N ASN A 210 37.02 -11.74 10.10
CA ASN A 210 36.90 -10.51 10.88
C ASN A 210 36.20 -9.41 10.07
N GLY A 211 36.43 -9.36 8.74
CA GLY A 211 35.75 -8.44 7.82
C GLY A 211 34.27 -8.75 7.55
N LEU A 212 33.72 -9.89 7.99
CA LEU A 212 32.29 -10.22 7.79
C LEU A 212 31.34 -9.28 8.52
N GLY A 213 31.80 -8.61 9.58
CA GLY A 213 31.04 -7.59 10.29
C GLY A 213 30.87 -6.30 9.49
N GLU A 214 31.80 -5.99 8.59
CA GLU A 214 31.87 -4.73 7.86
C GLU A 214 30.88 -4.69 6.68
N ASN A 215 30.33 -3.51 6.39
CA ASN A 215 29.33 -3.33 5.33
C ASN A 215 29.90 -3.47 3.90
N HIS A 216 31.23 -3.62 3.74
CA HIS A 216 31.90 -3.73 2.45
C HIS A 216 32.24 -5.17 2.04
N SER A 217 32.02 -6.17 2.90
CA SER A 217 32.27 -7.57 2.55
C SER A 217 31.36 -8.04 1.39
N ARG A 218 31.96 -8.59 0.33
CA ARG A 218 31.21 -9.18 -0.79
C ARG A 218 30.37 -10.38 -0.37
N LEU A 219 30.82 -11.15 0.63
CA LEU A 219 30.04 -12.26 1.18
C LEU A 219 28.81 -11.77 1.93
N LYS A 220 28.96 -10.76 2.81
CA LYS A 220 27.82 -10.16 3.50
C LYS A 220 26.79 -9.63 2.51
N THR A 221 27.26 -8.95 1.47
CA THR A 221 26.44 -8.46 0.36
C THR A 221 25.72 -9.58 -0.40
N PHE A 222 26.39 -10.71 -0.63
CA PHE A 222 25.79 -11.90 -1.24
C PHE A 222 24.71 -12.52 -0.35
N LEU A 223 24.99 -12.69 0.95
CA LEU A 223 24.06 -13.23 1.94
C LEU A 223 22.82 -12.33 2.07
N ASP A 224 23.00 -11.00 2.15
CA ASP A 224 21.90 -10.01 2.15
C ASP A 224 20.95 -10.21 0.95
N VAL A 225 21.49 -10.48 -0.24
CA VAL A 225 20.69 -10.73 -1.46
C VAL A 225 19.95 -12.06 -1.37
N LEU A 226 20.61 -13.11 -0.89
CA LEU A 226 19.96 -14.41 -0.71
C LEU A 226 18.82 -14.31 0.31
N ASP A 227 19.06 -13.72 1.46
CA ASP A 227 18.06 -13.57 2.52
C ASP A 227 16.85 -12.76 2.04
N ARG A 228 17.07 -11.72 1.23
CA ARG A 228 15.99 -10.88 0.70
C ARG A 228 15.17 -11.54 -0.41
N ASP A 229 15.82 -12.25 -1.34
CA ASP A 229 15.22 -12.59 -2.64
C ASP A 229 15.10 -14.10 -2.91
N ALA A 230 15.82 -14.97 -2.17
CA ALA A 230 15.78 -16.42 -2.39
C ALA A 230 14.39 -17.00 -2.18
N TYR A 231 13.67 -16.52 -1.16
CA TYR A 231 12.37 -17.06 -0.82
C TYR A 231 11.32 -16.86 -1.90
N GLY A 232 11.37 -15.72 -2.60
CA GLY A 232 10.47 -15.49 -3.72
C GLY A 232 10.63 -16.54 -4.82
N ARG A 233 11.84 -17.03 -5.07
CA ARG A 233 12.09 -18.14 -6.01
C ARG A 233 11.66 -19.50 -5.49
N ILE A 234 11.86 -19.74 -4.20
CA ILE A 234 11.38 -20.95 -3.52
C ILE A 234 9.87 -21.08 -3.70
N ARG A 235 9.12 -20.01 -3.39
CA ARG A 235 7.67 -19.95 -3.59
C ARG A 235 7.25 -20.08 -5.04
N ARG A 236 7.97 -19.43 -5.96
CA ARG A 236 7.69 -19.53 -7.41
C ARG A 236 7.82 -20.96 -7.92
N THR A 237 8.88 -21.67 -7.52
CA THR A 237 9.11 -23.06 -7.91
C THR A 237 8.13 -24.01 -7.22
N TYR A 238 7.79 -23.76 -5.95
CA TYR A 238 6.73 -24.50 -5.27
C TYR A 238 5.35 -24.28 -5.93
N ALA A 239 5.04 -23.07 -6.37
CA ALA A 239 3.81 -22.76 -7.12
C ALA A 239 3.71 -23.54 -8.43
N CYS A 240 4.80 -23.67 -9.19
CA CYS A 240 4.85 -24.56 -10.34
C CYS A 240 4.57 -26.02 -9.96
N SER A 241 5.06 -26.45 -8.80
CA SER A 241 4.91 -27.83 -8.33
C SER A 241 3.47 -28.16 -7.95
N VAL A 242 2.83 -27.28 -7.16
CA VAL A 242 1.40 -27.39 -6.83
C VAL A 242 0.55 -27.35 -8.11
N LEU A 243 0.88 -26.46 -9.05
CA LEU A 243 0.15 -26.36 -10.33
C LEU A 243 0.24 -27.65 -11.16
N VAL A 244 1.40 -28.32 -11.19
CA VAL A 244 1.56 -29.61 -11.88
C VAL A 244 0.77 -30.72 -11.17
N LYS A 245 0.78 -30.78 -9.84
CA LYS A 245 0.01 -31.79 -9.11
C LYS A 245 -1.50 -31.66 -9.30
N MET A 246 -2.00 -30.43 -9.37
CA MET A 246 -3.41 -30.17 -9.71
C MET A 246 -3.83 -30.81 -11.04
N THR A 247 -2.89 -31.08 -11.97
CA THR A 247 -3.20 -31.73 -13.24
C THR A 247 -3.64 -33.17 -13.12
N GLU A 248 -3.27 -33.87 -12.04
CA GLU A 248 -3.67 -35.26 -11.77
C GLU A 248 -5.18 -35.40 -11.55
N HIS A 249 -5.84 -34.30 -11.21
CA HIS A 249 -7.29 -34.26 -10.93
C HIS A 249 -8.11 -33.60 -12.05
N LEU A 250 -7.45 -33.18 -13.13
CA LEU A 250 -8.08 -32.66 -14.33
C LEU A 250 -8.42 -33.79 -15.31
N PRO A 251 -9.45 -33.62 -16.16
CA PRO A 251 -9.69 -34.55 -17.27
C PRO A 251 -8.46 -34.64 -18.18
N GLU A 252 -8.12 -35.83 -18.69
CA GLU A 252 -6.94 -36.02 -19.56
C GLU A 252 -6.93 -35.12 -20.82
N THR A 253 -8.12 -34.75 -21.31
CA THR A 253 -8.32 -33.86 -22.46
C THR A 253 -8.22 -32.37 -22.10
N SER A 254 -8.01 -32.03 -20.83
CA SER A 254 -7.98 -30.65 -20.36
C SER A 254 -6.74 -29.92 -20.89
N PRO A 255 -6.90 -28.76 -21.57
CA PRO A 255 -5.76 -27.92 -21.96
C PRO A 255 -5.03 -27.28 -20.77
N ALA A 256 -5.57 -27.33 -19.56
CA ALA A 256 -4.88 -26.87 -18.36
C ALA A 256 -3.69 -27.79 -17.98
N ILE A 257 -3.71 -29.07 -18.37
CA ILE A 257 -2.60 -30.02 -18.17
C ILE A 257 -1.33 -29.59 -18.93
N PRO A 258 -1.34 -29.45 -20.27
CA PRO A 258 -0.16 -29.01 -21.00
C PRO A 258 0.27 -27.59 -20.63
N TYR A 259 -0.67 -26.71 -20.27
CA TYR A 259 -0.36 -25.39 -19.72
C TYR A 259 0.48 -25.46 -18.44
N ALA A 260 0.02 -26.19 -17.42
CA ALA A 260 0.71 -26.33 -16.14
C ALA A 260 2.12 -26.92 -16.30
N ARG A 261 2.26 -27.96 -17.13
CA ARG A 261 3.56 -28.55 -17.46
C ARG A 261 4.49 -27.55 -18.13
N ARG A 262 4.04 -26.81 -19.15
CA ARG A 262 4.86 -25.79 -19.82
C ARG A 262 5.28 -24.65 -18.91
N VAL A 263 4.42 -24.20 -18.00
CA VAL A 263 4.78 -23.19 -16.98
C VAL A 263 5.89 -23.72 -16.07
N SER A 264 5.76 -24.97 -15.64
CA SER A 264 6.71 -25.64 -14.78
C SER A 264 8.07 -25.84 -15.46
N ASP A 265 8.08 -26.35 -16.70
CA ASP A 265 9.29 -26.52 -17.50
C ASP A 265 9.97 -25.17 -17.79
N PHE A 266 9.19 -24.12 -18.06
CA PHE A 266 9.72 -22.78 -18.28
C PHE A 266 10.42 -22.23 -17.04
N ASN A 267 9.87 -22.45 -15.83
CA ASN A 267 10.53 -22.04 -14.58
C ASN A 267 11.87 -22.75 -14.34
N GLU A 268 11.99 -24.03 -14.70
CA GLU A 268 13.25 -24.78 -14.61
C GLU A 268 14.23 -24.35 -15.72
N LEU A 269 13.72 -24.06 -16.94
CA LEU A 269 14.52 -23.58 -18.07
C LEU A 269 15.22 -22.26 -17.75
N VAL A 270 14.49 -21.28 -17.22
CA VAL A 270 15.05 -19.96 -16.87
C VAL A 270 15.93 -19.97 -15.61
N GLN A 271 15.99 -21.09 -14.90
CA GLN A 271 16.93 -21.33 -13.79
C GLN A 271 18.13 -22.20 -14.20
N GLY A 272 18.14 -22.73 -15.42
CA GLY A 272 19.17 -23.68 -15.87
C GLY A 272 19.15 -24.99 -15.09
N THR A 273 17.95 -25.46 -14.71
CA THR A 273 17.71 -26.69 -13.93
C THR A 273 16.81 -27.70 -14.63
N LEU A 274 16.30 -27.37 -15.83
CA LEU A 274 15.48 -28.30 -16.60
C LEU A 274 16.36 -29.49 -17.06
N PRO A 275 16.01 -30.75 -16.72
CA PRO A 275 16.76 -31.92 -17.15
C PRO A 275 16.84 -32.01 -18.68
N GLU A 276 17.92 -32.63 -19.20
CA GLU A 276 18.05 -33.02 -20.61
C GLU A 276 17.97 -31.85 -21.63
N THR A 277 18.17 -30.61 -21.20
CA THR A 277 18.16 -29.47 -22.14
C THR A 277 19.26 -29.55 -23.18
N GLY A 278 20.46 -29.97 -22.74
CA GLY A 278 21.69 -29.92 -23.54
C GLY A 278 22.06 -28.51 -23.99
N LEU A 279 21.43 -27.48 -23.41
CA LEU A 279 21.63 -26.08 -23.79
C LEU A 279 22.79 -25.48 -22.99
N ALA A 280 23.72 -24.85 -23.68
CA ALA A 280 24.74 -24.02 -23.04
C ALA A 280 24.15 -22.66 -22.62
N ALA A 281 24.86 -21.91 -21.76
CA ALA A 281 24.33 -20.65 -21.20
C ALA A 281 24.11 -19.56 -22.26
N ASP A 282 24.98 -19.50 -23.28
CA ASP A 282 24.85 -18.64 -24.47
C ASP A 282 23.61 -18.99 -25.31
N GLU A 283 23.16 -20.25 -25.25
CA GLU A 283 21.96 -20.69 -25.94
C GLU A 283 20.65 -20.22 -25.30
N LEU A 284 20.72 -19.62 -24.11
CA LEU A 284 19.61 -18.95 -23.41
C LEU A 284 19.54 -17.44 -23.67
N VAL A 285 20.43 -16.92 -24.52
CA VAL A 285 20.41 -15.52 -24.97
C VAL A 285 19.67 -15.43 -26.31
N LEU A 286 18.66 -14.56 -26.37
CA LEU A 286 17.92 -14.25 -27.59
C LEU A 286 18.36 -12.89 -28.13
N GLU A 287 18.66 -12.83 -29.42
CA GLU A 287 19.00 -11.58 -30.10
C GLU A 287 17.76 -11.01 -30.80
N PHE A 288 17.28 -9.86 -30.32
CA PHE A 288 16.18 -9.13 -30.96
C PHE A 288 16.73 -7.93 -31.74
N PRO A 289 16.06 -7.48 -32.81
CA PRO A 289 16.31 -6.16 -33.37
C PRO A 289 16.10 -5.09 -32.29
N ASN A 290 16.98 -4.09 -32.23
CA ASN A 290 16.80 -3.00 -31.27
C ASN A 290 15.67 -2.04 -31.68
N SER A 291 15.16 -1.26 -30.73
CA SER A 291 14.04 -0.35 -30.95
C SER A 291 14.36 0.82 -31.89
N HIS A 292 15.65 1.08 -32.14
CA HIS A 292 16.16 2.08 -33.07
C HIS A 292 16.22 1.61 -34.54
N GLY A 293 15.99 0.31 -34.78
CA GLY A 293 16.05 -0.29 -36.13
C GLY A 293 17.46 -0.43 -36.69
N ARG A 294 18.51 -0.29 -35.88
CA ARG A 294 19.93 -0.42 -36.28
C ARG A 294 20.71 -1.24 -35.27
N GLY A 295 20.84 -2.55 -35.50
CA GLY A 295 21.57 -3.48 -34.63
C GLY A 295 20.66 -4.38 -33.80
N THR A 296 21.28 -5.21 -32.97
CA THR A 296 20.61 -6.20 -32.13
C THR A 296 20.69 -5.81 -30.64
N MET A 297 19.84 -6.46 -29.85
CA MET A 297 19.71 -6.32 -28.41
C MET A 297 19.64 -7.72 -27.82
N GLU A 298 20.48 -7.99 -26.83
CA GLU A 298 20.54 -9.28 -26.15
C GLU A 298 19.44 -9.38 -25.08
N PHE A 299 18.77 -10.52 -25.04
CA PHE A 299 17.75 -10.85 -24.05
C PHE A 299 18.12 -12.19 -23.40
N ASP A 300 18.85 -12.12 -22.29
CA ASP A 300 19.24 -13.29 -21.49
C ASP A 300 18.05 -13.75 -20.62
N LEU A 301 17.54 -14.95 -20.89
CA LEU A 301 16.42 -15.52 -20.16
C LEU A 301 16.70 -15.65 -18.64
N MET A 302 17.91 -16.01 -18.24
CA MET A 302 18.26 -16.20 -16.82
C MET A 302 18.30 -14.86 -16.07
N ALA A 303 18.81 -13.81 -16.73
CA ALA A 303 18.83 -12.45 -16.18
C ALA A 303 17.42 -11.82 -16.13
N GLU A 304 16.62 -12.01 -17.18
CA GLU A 304 15.32 -11.36 -17.32
C GLU A 304 14.23 -12.00 -16.44
N PHE A 305 14.34 -13.30 -16.14
CA PHE A 305 13.43 -14.05 -15.27
C PHE A 305 14.01 -14.34 -13.87
N LEU A 306 15.07 -13.63 -13.50
CA LEU A 306 15.78 -13.78 -12.23
C LEU A 306 14.88 -13.56 -10.99
N TYR A 307 13.91 -12.64 -11.07
CA TYR A 307 13.12 -12.22 -9.92
C TYR A 307 11.90 -13.11 -9.66
N ALA A 308 11.46 -13.13 -8.40
CA ALA A 308 10.34 -13.93 -7.94
C ALA A 308 9.01 -13.64 -8.66
N ASP A 309 8.81 -12.39 -9.07
CA ASP A 309 7.59 -11.89 -9.71
C ASP A 309 7.59 -12.05 -11.23
N SER A 310 8.64 -12.63 -11.81
CA SER A 310 8.79 -12.77 -13.27
C SER A 310 7.63 -13.52 -13.94
N LEU A 311 6.99 -14.45 -13.22
CA LEU A 311 5.84 -15.22 -13.69
C LEU A 311 4.48 -14.62 -13.27
N ASN A 312 4.43 -13.53 -12.51
CA ASN A 312 3.18 -12.94 -12.02
C ASN A 312 2.28 -12.39 -13.14
N SER A 313 2.83 -12.20 -14.35
CA SER A 313 2.05 -11.81 -15.52
C SER A 313 1.20 -12.95 -16.09
N LEU A 314 1.45 -14.22 -15.71
CA LEU A 314 0.62 -15.34 -16.14
C LEU A 314 -0.86 -15.14 -15.76
N PRO A 315 -1.81 -15.50 -16.64
CA PRO A 315 -3.24 -15.36 -16.37
C PRO A 315 -3.76 -16.36 -15.34
N PHE A 316 -3.10 -17.52 -15.20
CA PHE A 316 -3.38 -18.54 -14.20
C PHE A 316 -2.13 -18.77 -13.37
N TRP A 317 -2.20 -18.50 -12.07
CA TRP A 317 -1.01 -18.56 -11.22
C TRP A 317 -1.39 -18.75 -9.77
N ILE A 318 -0.50 -19.36 -9.01
CA ILE A 318 -0.64 -19.57 -7.57
C ILE A 318 0.33 -18.60 -6.88
N SER A 319 -0.19 -17.72 -6.04
CA SER A 319 0.62 -16.86 -5.18
C SER A 319 0.61 -17.35 -3.74
N PHE A 320 1.77 -17.21 -3.10
CA PHE A 320 2.06 -17.63 -1.73
C PHE A 320 2.61 -16.46 -0.92
N ASN A 321 1.92 -15.33 -0.95
CA ASN A 321 2.44 -14.07 -0.42
C ASN A 321 2.01 -13.80 1.02
N GLU A 322 1.10 -14.63 1.53
CA GLU A 322 0.34 -14.39 2.74
C GLU A 322 0.96 -15.16 3.90
N LEU A 323 1.81 -14.52 4.71
CA LEU A 323 2.35 -15.13 5.92
C LEU A 323 1.24 -15.32 6.97
N ILE A 324 1.18 -16.50 7.57
CA ILE A 324 0.20 -16.85 8.61
C ILE A 324 0.90 -17.10 9.94
N SER A 325 2.03 -17.81 9.91
CA SER A 325 2.85 -18.04 11.11
C SER A 325 4.29 -18.35 10.74
N GLU A 326 5.19 -18.14 11.70
CA GLU A 326 6.60 -18.49 11.58
C GLU A 326 7.13 -18.92 12.95
N GLU A 327 7.80 -20.07 12.98
CA GLU A 327 8.44 -20.62 14.16
C GLU A 327 9.85 -21.08 13.82
N SER A 328 10.77 -20.89 14.75
CA SER A 328 12.11 -21.48 14.68
C SER A 328 12.22 -22.58 15.73
N ILE A 329 12.35 -23.84 15.32
CA ILE A 329 12.57 -24.97 16.23
C ILE A 329 13.97 -25.51 15.98
N ARG A 330 14.85 -25.43 16.99
CA ARG A 330 16.27 -25.83 16.90
C ARG A 330 16.95 -25.18 15.68
N ASP A 331 17.48 -25.99 14.77
CA ASP A 331 18.19 -25.56 13.56
C ASP A 331 17.28 -25.50 12.32
N SER A 332 15.96 -25.43 12.51
CA SER A 332 15.01 -25.34 11.39
C SER A 332 14.03 -24.19 11.57
N VAL A 333 13.69 -23.53 10.45
CA VAL A 333 12.64 -22.51 10.39
C VAL A 333 11.45 -23.11 9.65
N THR A 334 10.28 -22.98 10.27
CA THR A 334 9.01 -23.44 9.73
C THR A 334 8.09 -22.24 9.51
N THR A 335 7.73 -21.99 8.25
CA THR A 335 6.88 -20.86 7.85
C THR A 335 5.57 -21.38 7.27
N THR A 336 4.44 -20.92 7.78
CA THR A 336 3.11 -21.22 7.24
C THR A 336 2.60 -20.06 6.41
N ILE A 337 2.16 -20.36 5.20
CA ILE A 337 1.68 -19.40 4.20
C ILE A 337 0.29 -19.79 3.67
N GLY A 338 -0.50 -18.77 3.35
CA GLY A 338 -1.75 -18.91 2.62
C GLY A 338 -1.52 -19.04 1.12
N GLN A 339 -2.55 -19.47 0.41
CA GLN A 339 -2.55 -19.63 -1.03
C GLN A 339 -3.63 -18.77 -1.67
N HIS A 340 -3.30 -18.13 -2.79
CA HIS A 340 -4.25 -17.38 -3.60
C HIS A 340 -4.12 -17.74 -5.08
N PHE A 341 -5.26 -18.00 -5.74
CA PHE A 341 -5.28 -18.35 -7.15
C PHE A 341 -5.71 -17.17 -8.02
N LYS A 342 -4.90 -16.87 -9.02
CA LYS A 342 -5.24 -15.98 -10.12
C LYS A 342 -5.98 -16.76 -11.21
N LEU A 343 -7.19 -16.34 -11.58
CA LEU A 343 -8.07 -17.03 -12.54
C LEU A 343 -8.45 -16.18 -13.75
N ASN A 344 -7.46 -15.56 -14.40
CA ASN A 344 -7.60 -14.73 -15.62
C ASN A 344 -8.77 -13.73 -15.58
N GLY A 345 -8.98 -13.08 -14.44
CA GLY A 345 -10.10 -12.17 -14.21
C GLY A 345 -10.02 -10.87 -15.02
N LYS A 346 -11.12 -10.12 -15.02
CA LYS A 346 -11.23 -8.81 -15.69
C LYS A 346 -10.22 -7.81 -15.12
N VAL A 347 -9.53 -7.09 -16.01
CA VAL A 347 -8.64 -5.98 -15.62
C VAL A 347 -9.46 -4.69 -15.61
N GLN A 348 -9.93 -4.30 -14.42
CA GLN A 348 -10.88 -3.19 -14.22
C GLN A 348 -10.38 -1.84 -14.76
N THR A 349 -9.06 -1.70 -14.90
CA THR A 349 -8.34 -0.44 -15.11
C THR A 349 -8.34 0.04 -16.56
N GLN A 350 -8.50 -0.88 -17.52
CA GLN A 350 -8.54 -0.57 -18.96
C GLN A 350 -9.81 -1.10 -19.65
N GLY A 351 -10.78 -1.60 -18.88
CA GLY A 351 -12.00 -2.19 -19.43
C GLY A 351 -11.79 -3.51 -20.18
N VAL A 352 -10.58 -4.09 -20.12
CA VAL A 352 -10.22 -5.33 -20.82
C VAL A 352 -10.79 -6.55 -20.09
N GLY A 353 -11.28 -7.52 -20.85
CA GLY A 353 -12.04 -8.66 -20.35
C GLY A 353 -11.23 -9.66 -19.52
N SER A 354 -9.90 -9.72 -19.72
CA SER A 354 -9.02 -10.66 -19.01
C SER A 354 -7.56 -10.18 -18.89
N VAL A 355 -6.81 -10.80 -17.97
CA VAL A 355 -5.36 -10.58 -17.80
C VAL A 355 -4.58 -10.97 -19.07
N PHE A 356 -4.97 -12.07 -19.71
CA PHE A 356 -4.36 -12.52 -20.95
C PHE A 356 -4.50 -11.48 -22.07
N GLU A 357 -5.71 -10.98 -22.29
CA GLU A 357 -5.98 -9.93 -23.28
C GLU A 357 -5.21 -8.65 -22.97
N PHE A 358 -5.13 -8.26 -21.70
CA PHE A 358 -4.41 -7.07 -21.26
C PHE A 358 -2.91 -7.16 -21.60
N HIS A 359 -2.27 -8.30 -21.32
CA HIS A 359 -0.85 -8.49 -21.65
C HIS A 359 -0.60 -8.65 -23.16
N ALA A 360 -1.52 -9.27 -23.89
CA ALA A 360 -1.46 -9.30 -25.36
C ALA A 360 -1.54 -7.89 -25.97
N ALA A 361 -2.43 -7.03 -25.44
CA ALA A 361 -2.56 -5.64 -25.89
C ALA A 361 -1.33 -4.77 -25.59
N LYS A 362 -0.55 -5.08 -24.53
CA LYS A 362 0.71 -4.38 -24.25
C LYS A 362 1.74 -4.55 -25.36
N LEU A 363 1.80 -5.73 -26.00
CA LEU A 363 2.70 -5.99 -27.13
C LEU A 363 2.35 -5.06 -28.31
N GLU A 364 1.06 -4.93 -28.62
CA GLU A 364 0.57 -4.06 -29.70
C GLU A 364 0.77 -2.57 -29.40
N THR A 365 0.60 -2.19 -28.13
CA THR A 365 0.85 -0.83 -27.67
C THR A 365 2.31 -0.44 -27.86
N LEU A 366 3.25 -1.27 -27.39
CA LEU A 366 4.68 -1.01 -27.58
C LEU A 366 5.06 -1.00 -29.08
N ALA A 367 4.53 -1.94 -29.86
CA ALA A 367 4.77 -1.97 -31.31
C ALA A 367 4.31 -0.67 -31.99
N LYS A 368 3.15 -0.14 -31.59
CA LYS A 368 2.63 1.14 -32.09
C LYS A 368 3.51 2.31 -31.63
N ASP A 369 3.97 2.31 -30.39
CA ASP A 369 4.82 3.36 -29.84
C ASP A 369 6.18 3.43 -30.57
N ILE A 370 6.81 2.27 -30.83
CA ILE A 370 8.04 2.17 -31.65
C ILE A 370 7.78 2.70 -33.06
N GLN A 371 6.74 2.22 -33.74
CA GLN A 371 6.41 2.67 -35.10
C GLN A 371 6.15 4.18 -35.15
N THR A 372 5.41 4.71 -34.18
CA THR A 372 5.06 6.13 -34.09
C THR A 372 6.29 7.00 -33.77
N ALA A 373 7.21 6.51 -32.95
CA ALA A 373 8.45 7.21 -32.66
C ALA A 373 9.33 7.31 -33.91
N ILE A 374 9.53 6.19 -34.61
CA ILE A 374 10.29 6.14 -35.87
C ILE A 374 9.66 7.06 -36.92
N ALA A 375 8.34 6.97 -37.13
CA ALA A 375 7.64 7.79 -38.13
C ALA A 375 7.69 9.29 -37.84
N ASN A 376 7.75 9.70 -36.57
CA ASN A 376 7.82 11.10 -36.16
C ASN A 376 9.25 11.59 -35.90
N GLY A 377 10.28 10.80 -36.20
CA GLY A 377 11.68 11.16 -35.91
C GLY A 377 11.97 11.34 -34.42
N LYS A 378 11.18 10.71 -33.54
CA LYS A 378 11.35 10.74 -32.08
C LYS A 378 12.16 9.54 -31.60
N MET A 379 12.76 9.67 -30.43
CA MET A 379 13.47 8.56 -29.80
C MET A 379 12.47 7.45 -29.42
N PRO A 380 12.72 6.19 -29.83
CA PRO A 380 11.88 5.06 -29.46
C PRO A 380 12.02 4.72 -27.96
N PRO A 381 11.11 3.88 -27.41
CA PRO A 381 11.22 3.41 -26.04
C PRO A 381 12.59 2.80 -25.72
N ASP A 382 13.07 3.03 -24.49
CA ASP A 382 14.35 2.53 -24.01
C ASP A 382 14.37 1.00 -23.88
N GLU A 383 15.59 0.45 -23.82
CA GLU A 383 15.82 -0.99 -23.73
C GLU A 383 15.10 -1.63 -22.53
N ARG A 384 15.06 -0.94 -21.39
CA ARG A 384 14.38 -1.42 -20.17
C ARG A 384 12.87 -1.54 -20.38
N ALA A 385 12.23 -0.59 -21.04
CA ALA A 385 10.81 -0.64 -21.38
C ALA A 385 10.52 -1.76 -22.38
N VAL A 386 11.41 -1.95 -23.36
CA VAL A 386 11.33 -3.05 -24.34
C VAL A 386 11.46 -4.41 -23.65
N CYS A 387 12.49 -4.63 -22.83
CA CYS A 387 12.71 -5.87 -22.10
C CYS A 387 11.52 -6.26 -21.21
N LYS A 388 10.86 -5.29 -20.55
CA LYS A 388 9.63 -5.56 -19.78
C LYS A 388 8.51 -6.16 -20.63
N VAL A 389 8.36 -5.73 -21.88
CA VAL A 389 7.35 -6.27 -22.80
C VAL A 389 7.82 -7.57 -23.45
N LEU A 390 9.12 -7.71 -23.73
CA LEU A 390 9.70 -8.96 -24.24
C LEU A 390 9.59 -10.10 -23.22
N ARG A 391 9.71 -9.85 -21.92
CA ARG A 391 9.39 -10.86 -20.88
C ARG A 391 7.99 -11.45 -21.07
N ILE A 392 6.99 -10.60 -21.35
CA ILE A 392 5.63 -11.06 -21.64
C ILE A 392 5.64 -11.86 -22.95
N ALA A 393 6.26 -11.34 -24.00
CA ALA A 393 6.32 -11.99 -25.32
C ALA A 393 6.91 -13.40 -25.25
N VAL A 394 8.12 -13.53 -24.69
CA VAL A 394 8.86 -14.79 -24.57
C VAL A 394 8.09 -15.80 -23.72
N MET A 395 7.66 -15.38 -22.51
CA MET A 395 6.93 -16.27 -21.61
C MET A 395 5.59 -16.72 -22.21
N TYR A 396 4.81 -15.80 -22.76
CA TYR A 396 3.50 -16.14 -23.32
C TYR A 396 3.63 -17.03 -24.55
N TYR A 397 4.62 -16.78 -25.40
CA TYR A 397 4.89 -17.62 -26.56
C TYR A 397 5.23 -19.04 -26.13
N ILE A 398 6.14 -19.21 -25.18
CA ILE A 398 6.58 -20.54 -24.75
C ILE A 398 5.47 -21.31 -24.04
N VAL A 399 4.68 -20.63 -23.20
CA VAL A 399 3.65 -21.25 -22.35
C VAL A 399 2.34 -21.52 -23.10
N PHE A 400 1.89 -20.62 -23.98
CA PHE A 400 0.57 -20.71 -24.62
C PHE A 400 0.58 -21.22 -26.06
N ARG A 401 1.75 -21.37 -26.68
CA ARG A 401 1.81 -21.97 -28.02
C ARG A 401 1.43 -23.44 -27.96
N ASP A 402 0.38 -23.77 -28.70
CA ASP A 402 -0.14 -25.12 -28.85
C ASP A 402 -0.35 -25.39 -30.35
N ASP A 403 0.36 -26.37 -30.90
CA ASP A 403 0.23 -26.76 -32.31
C ASP A 403 -0.68 -28.01 -32.34
N PRO A 404 -1.83 -28.00 -33.05
CA PRO A 404 -2.76 -29.13 -33.06
C PRO A 404 -2.08 -30.45 -33.45
N GLY A 405 -2.28 -31.50 -32.66
CA GLY A 405 -1.77 -32.85 -32.96
C GLY A 405 -0.29 -33.10 -32.62
N LYS A 406 0.43 -32.15 -32.02
CA LYS A 406 1.82 -32.36 -31.53
C LYS A 406 1.97 -31.83 -30.11
N TYR A 407 2.17 -32.73 -29.13
CA TYR A 407 2.52 -32.31 -27.78
C TYR A 407 3.86 -31.56 -27.79
N ARG A 408 3.87 -30.34 -27.23
CA ARG A 408 5.09 -29.53 -27.06
C ARG A 408 5.30 -29.15 -25.60
N ASN A 409 6.46 -29.51 -25.07
CA ASN A 409 6.98 -29.00 -23.81
C ASN A 409 7.58 -27.59 -23.99
N ALA A 410 7.96 -26.93 -22.89
CA ALA A 410 8.50 -25.57 -22.97
C ALA A 410 9.80 -25.50 -23.77
N LEU A 411 10.67 -26.52 -23.66
CA LEU A 411 11.94 -26.58 -24.40
C LEU A 411 11.74 -26.59 -25.92
N THR A 412 10.76 -27.37 -26.41
CA THR A 412 10.42 -27.44 -27.83
C THR A 412 9.89 -26.09 -28.33
N ASN A 413 9.02 -25.46 -27.54
CA ASN A 413 8.51 -24.12 -27.86
C ASN A 413 9.61 -23.06 -27.82
N TYR A 414 10.55 -23.14 -26.88
CA TYR A 414 11.71 -22.26 -26.80
C TYR A 414 12.61 -22.40 -28.03
N LYS A 415 13.00 -23.63 -28.40
CA LYS A 415 13.82 -23.90 -29.59
C LYS A 415 13.14 -23.38 -30.86
N ALA A 416 11.82 -23.58 -30.98
CA ALA A 416 11.04 -23.05 -32.10
C ALA A 416 10.97 -21.51 -32.10
N PHE A 417 10.87 -20.89 -30.92
CA PHE A 417 10.87 -19.44 -30.78
C PHE A 417 12.23 -18.84 -31.14
N ARG A 418 13.33 -19.37 -30.59
CA ARG A 418 14.70 -18.96 -30.91
C ARG A 418 14.97 -19.03 -32.41
N LYS A 419 14.56 -20.13 -33.06
CA LYS A 419 14.66 -20.28 -34.53
C LYS A 419 13.85 -19.22 -35.28
N ALA A 420 12.65 -18.89 -34.80
CA ALA A 420 11.82 -17.86 -35.41
C ALA A 420 12.41 -16.45 -35.25
N ILE A 421 12.89 -16.11 -34.05
CA ILE A 421 13.55 -14.82 -33.77
C ILE A 421 14.81 -14.67 -34.62
N LYS A 422 15.67 -15.70 -34.67
CA LYS A 422 16.87 -15.69 -35.51
C LYS A 422 16.51 -15.45 -36.97
N LYS A 423 15.57 -16.24 -37.51
CA LYS A 423 15.09 -16.05 -38.89
C LYS A 423 14.55 -14.65 -39.13
N TRP A 424 13.72 -14.10 -38.25
CA TRP A 424 13.18 -12.75 -38.43
C TRP A 424 14.26 -11.67 -38.35
N THR A 425 15.28 -11.86 -37.53
CA THR A 425 16.41 -10.94 -37.43
C THR A 425 17.28 -11.01 -38.69
N ASP A 426 17.57 -12.22 -39.18
CA ASP A 426 18.29 -12.46 -40.44
C ASP A 426 17.52 -11.88 -41.65
N ASP A 427 16.19 -12.00 -41.65
CA ASP A 427 15.28 -11.45 -42.67
C ASP A 427 15.10 -9.91 -42.54
N GLY A 428 15.74 -9.25 -41.56
CA GLY A 428 15.65 -7.80 -41.35
C GLY A 428 14.29 -7.30 -40.84
N VAL A 429 13.49 -8.16 -40.21
CA VAL A 429 12.17 -7.80 -39.68
C VAL A 429 12.34 -6.90 -38.45
N SER A 430 11.65 -5.77 -38.42
CA SER A 430 11.72 -4.82 -37.30
C SER A 430 11.06 -5.35 -36.02
N LEU A 431 11.49 -4.82 -34.87
CA LEU A 431 10.97 -5.22 -33.56
C LEU A 431 9.45 -5.03 -33.43
N ASP A 432 8.89 -3.93 -33.94
CA ASP A 432 7.45 -3.67 -33.88
C ASP A 432 6.64 -4.71 -34.68
N GLU A 433 7.16 -5.17 -35.82
CA GLU A 433 6.53 -6.22 -36.62
C GLU A 433 6.65 -7.59 -35.93
N ILE A 434 7.79 -7.90 -35.31
CA ILE A 434 7.95 -9.11 -34.47
C ILE A 434 6.90 -9.11 -33.34
N LEU A 435 6.74 -8.00 -32.62
CA LEU A 435 5.76 -7.88 -31.54
C LEU A 435 4.32 -8.05 -32.04
N ARG A 436 3.97 -7.51 -33.20
CA ARG A 436 2.65 -7.71 -33.84
C ARG A 436 2.40 -9.15 -34.22
N ARG A 437 3.40 -9.84 -34.79
CA ARG A 437 3.31 -11.26 -35.15
C ARG A 437 3.05 -12.12 -33.92
N ILE A 438 3.78 -11.87 -32.83
CA ILE A 438 3.57 -12.58 -31.55
C ILE A 438 2.17 -12.27 -31.00
N ALA A 439 1.77 -11.00 -30.94
CA ALA A 439 0.44 -10.61 -30.45
C ALA A 439 -0.70 -11.26 -31.25
N LYS A 440 -0.58 -11.34 -32.58
CA LYS A 440 -1.54 -12.03 -33.46
C LYS A 440 -1.64 -13.51 -33.14
N GLN A 441 -0.51 -14.19 -32.92
CA GLN A 441 -0.51 -15.60 -32.52
C GLN A 441 -1.16 -15.80 -31.15
N LEU A 442 -0.88 -14.93 -30.17
CA LEU A 442 -1.49 -15.01 -28.84
C LEU A 442 -3.01 -14.79 -28.88
N LYS A 443 -3.51 -13.90 -29.75
CA LYS A 443 -4.96 -13.71 -29.96
C LYS A 443 -5.66 -14.98 -30.44
N MET A 444 -4.99 -15.81 -31.25
CA MET A 444 -5.54 -17.10 -31.67
C MET A 444 -5.68 -18.10 -30.51
N ALA A 445 -4.90 -17.94 -29.44
CA ALA A 445 -4.97 -18.78 -28.23
C ALA A 445 -6.06 -18.33 -27.22
N MET A 446 -6.85 -17.29 -27.52
CA MET A 446 -7.90 -16.79 -26.62
C MET A 446 -8.96 -17.85 -26.26
N PRO A 447 -9.49 -18.67 -27.20
CA PRO A 447 -10.45 -19.72 -26.86
C PRO A 447 -9.85 -20.77 -25.92
N LEU A 448 -8.61 -21.20 -26.19
CA LEU A 448 -7.85 -22.13 -25.35
C LEU A 448 -7.72 -21.58 -23.92
N ASN A 449 -7.39 -20.30 -23.79
CA ASN A 449 -7.27 -19.65 -22.49
C ASN A 449 -8.60 -19.64 -21.70
N LYS A 450 -9.73 -19.39 -22.37
CA LYS A 450 -11.05 -19.48 -21.72
C LYS A 450 -11.34 -20.90 -21.23
N GLN A 451 -10.92 -21.94 -21.96
CA GLN A 451 -11.07 -23.32 -21.53
C GLN A 451 -10.19 -23.64 -20.32
N ILE A 452 -8.91 -23.24 -20.33
CA ILE A 452 -8.01 -23.37 -19.17
C ILE A 452 -8.62 -22.73 -17.91
N ARG A 453 -9.23 -21.54 -18.06
CA ARG A 453 -9.94 -20.86 -16.95
C ARG A 453 -11.05 -21.71 -16.37
N ASN A 454 -11.89 -22.28 -17.23
CA ASN A 454 -13.02 -23.09 -16.82
C ASN A 454 -12.55 -24.38 -16.12
N ASP A 455 -11.54 -25.04 -16.66
CA ASP A 455 -11.00 -26.28 -16.08
C ASP A 455 -10.46 -26.06 -14.65
N PHE A 456 -9.61 -25.05 -14.45
CA PHE A 456 -9.12 -24.71 -13.10
C PHE A 456 -10.22 -24.25 -12.18
N LYS A 457 -11.18 -23.45 -12.66
CA LYS A 457 -12.31 -22.99 -11.86
C LYS A 457 -13.16 -24.18 -11.39
N THR A 458 -13.53 -25.08 -12.29
CA THR A 458 -14.29 -26.28 -11.98
C THR A 458 -13.54 -27.19 -11.01
N LEU A 459 -12.23 -27.37 -11.20
CA LEU A 459 -11.40 -28.14 -10.29
C LEU A 459 -11.40 -27.53 -8.88
N LEU A 460 -11.22 -26.21 -8.77
CA LEU A 460 -11.18 -25.53 -7.47
C LEU A 460 -12.54 -25.50 -6.77
N GLU A 461 -13.65 -25.40 -7.50
CA GLU A 461 -15.01 -25.56 -6.96
C GLU A 461 -15.33 -27.01 -6.58
N SER A 462 -14.58 -27.97 -7.11
CA SER A 462 -14.73 -29.39 -6.79
C SER A 462 -14.01 -29.80 -5.50
N ARG A 463 -14.39 -30.96 -4.98
CA ARG A 463 -13.72 -31.64 -3.87
C ARG A 463 -12.54 -32.52 -4.28
N ARG A 464 -12.19 -32.59 -5.57
CA ARG A 464 -11.11 -33.48 -6.05
C ARG A 464 -9.73 -33.17 -5.45
N LEU A 465 -9.54 -31.94 -4.98
CA LEU A 465 -8.31 -31.51 -4.32
C LEU A 465 -8.29 -31.83 -2.82
N ASP A 466 -9.42 -32.25 -2.22
CA ASP A 466 -9.48 -32.60 -0.80
C ASP A 466 -8.71 -33.90 -0.49
N ASP A 467 -8.61 -34.78 -1.48
CA ASP A 467 -7.95 -36.09 -1.38
C ASP A 467 -6.46 -36.04 -1.77
N LEU A 468 -5.90 -34.84 -2.01
CA LEU A 468 -4.46 -34.70 -2.17
C LEU A 468 -3.80 -35.22 -0.89
N PRO A 469 -3.00 -36.30 -0.94
CA PRO A 469 -2.32 -36.81 0.25
C PRO A 469 -1.52 -35.67 0.89
N VAL A 470 -1.47 -35.61 2.22
CA VAL A 470 -0.71 -34.58 2.98
C VAL A 470 0.66 -34.42 2.32
N ASN A 471 0.79 -33.34 1.58
CA ASN A 471 1.66 -33.34 0.42
C ASN A 471 3.07 -33.00 0.90
N LYS A 472 3.94 -34.01 1.05
CA LYS A 472 5.34 -33.80 1.41
C LYS A 472 6.14 -33.62 0.13
N GLU A 473 6.35 -32.38 -0.27
CA GLU A 473 7.19 -32.04 -1.40
C GLU A 473 8.58 -31.65 -0.94
N LYS A 474 9.60 -32.10 -1.68
CA LYS A 474 10.99 -31.77 -1.44
C LYS A 474 11.50 -30.97 -2.62
N LEU A 475 11.95 -29.75 -2.35
CA LEU A 475 12.75 -28.97 -3.30
C LEU A 475 14.19 -28.93 -2.81
N CYS A 476 15.13 -28.73 -3.73
CA CYS A 476 16.52 -28.52 -3.38
C CYS A 476 16.92 -27.08 -3.68
N PHE A 477 17.50 -26.45 -2.65
CA PHE A 477 18.16 -25.15 -2.72
C PHE A 477 19.62 -25.38 -3.07
N ILE A 478 20.10 -24.80 -4.17
CA ILE A 478 21.46 -24.98 -4.65
C ILE A 478 22.11 -23.61 -4.85
N ILE A 479 23.29 -23.43 -4.26
CA ILE A 479 24.20 -22.33 -4.59
C ILE A 479 25.31 -22.89 -5.46
N SER A 480 25.52 -22.32 -6.64
CA SER A 480 26.58 -22.74 -7.56
C SER A 480 27.96 -22.24 -7.11
N ARG A 481 29.01 -23.06 -7.25
CA ARG A 481 30.43 -22.68 -7.08
C ARG A 481 30.86 -21.58 -8.05
N GLY A 482 30.08 -21.28 -9.09
CA GLY A 482 30.31 -20.14 -9.97
C GLY A 482 30.32 -18.78 -9.27
N VAL A 483 29.82 -18.69 -8.03
CA VAL A 483 29.89 -17.48 -7.19
C VAL A 483 31.31 -17.22 -6.64
N ILE A 484 32.14 -18.26 -6.59
CA ILE A 484 33.48 -18.21 -6.03
C ILE A 484 34.44 -17.48 -6.99
N SER A 485 35.28 -16.60 -6.44
CA SER A 485 36.28 -15.82 -7.20
C SER A 485 37.47 -16.69 -7.66
N LYS A 486 38.42 -16.06 -8.35
CA LYS A 486 39.69 -16.69 -8.74
C LYS A 486 40.64 -16.72 -7.54
N THR A 487 41.66 -17.59 -7.55
CA THR A 487 42.61 -17.74 -6.44
C THR A 487 43.28 -16.40 -6.07
N SER A 488 43.74 -15.63 -7.05
CA SER A 488 44.35 -14.31 -6.80
C SER A 488 43.46 -13.33 -6.02
N GLU A 489 42.14 -13.32 -6.25
CA GLU A 489 41.21 -12.48 -5.47
C GLU A 489 40.96 -13.05 -4.06
N MET A 490 41.11 -14.37 -3.88
CA MET A 490 41.01 -14.98 -2.55
C MET A 490 42.20 -14.64 -1.66
N GLU A 491 43.39 -14.47 -2.25
CA GLU A 491 44.60 -14.03 -1.55
C GLU A 491 44.40 -12.64 -0.94
N ASP A 492 43.69 -11.76 -1.66
CA ASP A 492 43.27 -10.44 -1.19
C ASP A 492 42.10 -10.49 -0.17
N GLY A 493 41.66 -11.68 0.25
CA GLY A 493 40.55 -11.85 1.20
C GLY A 493 39.15 -11.70 0.57
N GLU A 494 39.03 -11.77 -0.76
CA GLU A 494 37.78 -11.57 -1.50
C GLU A 494 37.31 -12.84 -2.24
N PRO A 495 36.78 -13.86 -1.52
CA PRO A 495 36.45 -15.16 -2.10
C PRO A 495 35.17 -15.21 -2.94
N ILE A 496 34.42 -14.10 -2.98
CA ILE A 496 33.16 -13.97 -3.72
C ILE A 496 33.38 -13.04 -4.92
N ARG A 497 32.91 -13.47 -6.10
CA ARG A 497 33.01 -12.66 -7.33
C ARG A 497 32.35 -11.30 -7.15
N GLN A 498 32.98 -10.26 -7.70
CA GLN A 498 32.38 -8.93 -7.75
C GLN A 498 31.11 -8.93 -8.64
N PRO A 499 30.03 -8.22 -8.25
CA PRO A 499 28.90 -8.02 -9.15
C PRO A 499 29.31 -7.09 -10.31
N PRO A 500 28.60 -7.09 -11.44
CA PRO A 500 28.92 -6.24 -12.59
C PRO A 500 28.98 -4.74 -12.25
N SER A 501 28.19 -4.30 -11.28
CA SER A 501 28.33 -2.99 -10.62
C SER A 501 27.62 -3.00 -9.26
N GLU A 502 27.89 -1.99 -8.42
CA GLU A 502 27.23 -1.78 -7.13
C GLU A 502 25.71 -1.62 -7.23
N ASP A 503 25.20 -1.16 -8.37
CA ASP A 503 23.75 -1.06 -8.61
C ASP A 503 23.11 -2.40 -9.04
N HIS A 504 23.92 -3.43 -9.36
CA HIS A 504 23.48 -4.72 -9.89
C HIS A 504 23.85 -5.91 -8.99
N VAL A 505 23.89 -5.70 -7.68
CA VAL A 505 24.16 -6.75 -6.68
C VAL A 505 23.18 -7.93 -6.79
N THR A 506 21.94 -7.70 -7.26
CA THR A 506 20.96 -8.76 -7.48
C THR A 506 21.39 -9.80 -8.52
N SER A 507 22.39 -9.50 -9.35
CA SER A 507 23.00 -10.47 -10.28
C SER A 507 23.50 -11.74 -9.58
N TYR A 508 23.81 -11.69 -8.29
CA TYR A 508 24.14 -12.87 -7.49
C TYR A 508 23.07 -13.95 -7.49
N LEU A 509 21.80 -13.59 -7.69
CA LEU A 509 20.72 -14.57 -7.78
C LEU A 509 20.90 -15.55 -8.95
N ARG A 510 21.77 -15.27 -9.94
CA ARG A 510 22.08 -16.23 -11.01
C ARG A 510 22.75 -17.49 -10.50
N TYR A 511 23.40 -17.41 -9.34
CA TYR A 511 24.06 -18.55 -8.69
C TYR A 511 23.12 -19.34 -7.78
N LEU A 512 21.94 -18.81 -7.50
CA LEU A 512 20.90 -19.49 -6.74
C LEU A 512 19.98 -20.28 -7.68
N LYS A 513 19.77 -21.56 -7.41
CA LYS A 513 18.85 -22.43 -8.15
C LYS A 513 17.91 -23.13 -7.18
N ILE A 514 16.62 -23.16 -7.50
CA ILE A 514 15.63 -24.00 -6.80
C ILE A 514 15.08 -25.01 -7.79
N THR A 515 15.21 -26.30 -7.50
CA THR A 515 14.78 -27.36 -8.41
C THR A 515 14.14 -28.55 -7.70
N ARG A 516 13.28 -29.26 -8.43
CA ARG A 516 12.75 -30.59 -8.06
C ARG A 516 13.66 -31.74 -8.50
N HIS A 517 14.64 -31.45 -9.36
CA HIS A 517 15.54 -32.42 -9.95
C HIS A 517 16.96 -32.15 -9.46
N PRO A 518 17.29 -32.51 -8.20
CA PRO A 518 18.55 -32.12 -7.59
C PRO A 518 19.78 -32.58 -8.36
N GLY A 519 19.69 -33.68 -9.12
CA GLY A 519 20.79 -34.31 -9.84
C GLY A 519 22.06 -34.51 -8.99
N ASP A 520 23.13 -34.92 -9.63
CA ASP A 520 24.48 -34.69 -9.12
C ASP A 520 24.98 -33.40 -9.77
N ASP A 521 24.77 -32.26 -9.10
CA ASP A 521 25.36 -30.98 -9.51
C ASP A 521 26.76 -30.89 -8.90
N ASP A 522 27.76 -31.43 -9.61
CA ASP A 522 29.18 -31.36 -9.22
C ASP A 522 29.69 -29.92 -9.03
N ASN A 523 28.94 -28.94 -9.55
CA ASN A 523 29.21 -27.52 -9.44
C ASN A 523 28.44 -26.84 -8.28
N ALA A 524 27.83 -27.61 -7.36
CA ALA A 524 27.19 -27.08 -6.16
C ALA A 524 28.20 -26.73 -5.06
N LEU A 525 28.03 -25.55 -4.46
CA LEU A 525 28.74 -25.08 -3.27
C LEU A 525 28.00 -25.52 -2.01
N VAL A 526 26.68 -25.29 -1.98
CA VAL A 526 25.75 -25.69 -0.91
C VAL A 526 24.52 -26.30 -1.56
N LYS A 527 24.02 -27.40 -0.98
CA LYS A 527 22.82 -28.10 -1.40
C LYS A 527 21.99 -28.43 -0.17
N GLU A 528 20.81 -27.84 -0.06
CA GLU A 528 19.93 -27.96 1.11
C GLU A 528 18.54 -28.43 0.70
N GLU A 529 17.93 -29.32 1.50
CA GLU A 529 16.56 -29.78 1.27
C GLU A 529 15.56 -28.79 1.90
N ILE A 530 14.56 -28.39 1.13
CA ILE A 530 13.41 -27.62 1.60
C ILE A 530 12.19 -28.52 1.54
N ARG A 531 11.53 -28.69 2.69
CA ARG A 531 10.33 -29.51 2.81
C ARG A 531 9.09 -28.62 2.79
N PHE A 532 8.10 -29.04 2.02
CA PHE A 532 6.80 -28.42 1.97
C PHE A 532 5.76 -29.40 2.46
N THR A 533 4.83 -28.93 3.28
CA THR A 533 3.66 -29.70 3.70
C THR A 533 2.41 -28.90 3.39
N GLU A 534 1.53 -29.46 2.55
CA GLU A 534 0.20 -28.89 2.33
C GLU A 534 -0.78 -29.40 3.38
N SER A 535 -1.62 -28.50 3.90
CA SER A 535 -2.65 -28.86 4.85
C SER A 535 -3.92 -28.07 4.57
N LEU A 536 -5.04 -28.78 4.46
CA LEU A 536 -6.34 -28.17 4.20
C LEU A 536 -7.06 -27.89 5.52
N ARG A 537 -7.76 -26.75 5.56
CA ARG A 537 -8.64 -26.36 6.66
C ARG A 537 -10.01 -26.00 6.11
N TYR A 538 -11.05 -26.26 6.90
CA TYR A 538 -12.42 -25.98 6.55
C TYR A 538 -13.04 -25.04 7.58
N LEU A 539 -13.52 -23.88 7.11
CA LEU A 539 -14.22 -22.94 7.98
C LEU A 539 -15.64 -23.43 8.24
N MET A 540 -15.98 -23.59 9.52
CA MET A 540 -17.32 -23.94 9.99
C MET A 540 -17.78 -22.92 11.03
N ILE A 541 -19.06 -22.56 10.98
CA ILE A 541 -19.74 -21.83 12.06
C ILE A 541 -20.43 -22.87 12.94
N PRO A 542 -20.07 -23.02 14.23
CA PRO A 542 -20.76 -23.90 15.16
C PRO A 542 -22.24 -23.52 15.33
N GLU A 543 -23.08 -24.48 15.72
CA GLU A 543 -24.51 -24.26 16.06
C GLU A 543 -24.66 -23.64 17.46
N THR A 544 -23.92 -22.58 17.75
CA THR A 544 -24.01 -21.79 19.00
C THR A 544 -24.86 -20.54 18.79
N ASP A 545 -25.31 -19.91 19.89
CA ASP A 545 -26.07 -18.65 19.86
C ASP A 545 -25.44 -17.63 18.90
N GLU A 546 -26.08 -17.43 17.74
CA GLU A 546 -25.70 -16.40 16.79
C GLU A 546 -26.07 -15.05 17.42
N ARG A 547 -25.11 -14.41 18.08
CA ARG A 547 -25.34 -13.10 18.71
C ARG A 547 -25.37 -12.02 17.63
N GLU A 548 -26.49 -11.32 17.56
CA GLU A 548 -26.61 -10.09 16.79
C GLU A 548 -25.66 -9.04 17.41
N ARG A 549 -24.84 -8.40 16.58
CA ARG A 549 -23.99 -7.28 16.96
C ARG A 549 -24.58 -6.02 16.40
N GLU A 550 -24.58 -4.97 17.21
CA GLU A 550 -25.24 -3.71 16.87
C GLU A 550 -24.29 -2.54 16.96
N MET A 551 -24.45 -1.60 16.03
CA MET A 551 -23.65 -0.37 15.96
C MET A 551 -24.56 0.82 15.64
N GLY A 552 -24.45 1.88 16.44
CA GLY A 552 -25.10 3.16 16.22
C GLY A 552 -24.10 4.30 16.04
N ARG A 553 -24.56 5.45 15.54
CA ARG A 553 -23.79 6.71 15.52
C ARG A 553 -24.43 7.70 16.46
N ASP A 554 -23.62 8.34 17.29
CA ASP A 554 -24.07 9.45 18.12
C ASP A 554 -23.99 10.76 17.33
N MET A 555 -25.13 11.42 17.19
CA MET A 555 -25.30 12.66 16.41
C MET A 555 -25.38 13.89 17.32
N ASN A 556 -25.25 13.72 18.64
CA ASN A 556 -25.26 14.80 19.62
C ASN A 556 -23.88 15.47 19.70
N ARG A 557 -23.45 16.07 18.58
CA ARG A 557 -22.12 16.67 18.45
C ARG A 557 -22.16 18.02 17.74
N SER A 558 -21.32 18.95 18.17
CA SER A 558 -21.02 20.19 17.43
C SER A 558 -20.13 19.89 16.23
N VAL A 559 -20.50 20.41 15.06
CA VAL A 559 -19.78 20.27 13.80
C VAL A 559 -19.58 21.61 13.12
N LEU A 560 -18.53 21.74 12.33
CA LEU A 560 -18.32 22.85 11.40
C LEU A 560 -18.27 22.30 9.98
N GLY A 561 -19.29 22.59 9.19
CA GLY A 561 -19.32 22.20 7.78
C GLY A 561 -18.37 23.04 6.92
N VAL A 562 -17.42 22.36 6.26
CA VAL A 562 -16.45 22.94 5.33
C VAL A 562 -16.73 22.43 3.92
N LEU A 563 -16.83 23.34 2.94
CA LEU A 563 -17.02 22.96 1.54
C LEU A 563 -15.86 23.41 0.67
N PHE A 564 -15.21 22.44 0.01
CA PHE A 564 -14.29 22.73 -1.08
C PHE A 564 -15.05 22.77 -2.39
N THR A 565 -15.00 23.90 -3.09
CA THR A 565 -15.72 24.08 -4.35
C THR A 565 -14.84 24.73 -5.42
N PRO A 566 -14.84 24.22 -6.66
CA PRO A 566 -14.20 24.92 -7.77
C PRO A 566 -14.92 26.24 -8.04
N LYS A 567 -14.15 27.29 -8.32
CA LYS A 567 -14.64 28.66 -8.55
C LYS A 567 -14.83 29.00 -10.03
N ASP A 568 -14.24 28.23 -10.93
CA ASP A 568 -14.12 28.58 -12.34
C ASP A 568 -15.47 28.67 -13.09
N ASN A 569 -15.53 29.69 -13.96
CA ASN A 569 -16.55 30.10 -14.94
C ASN A 569 -18.03 30.12 -14.51
N ASN A 570 -18.56 29.14 -13.78
CA ASN A 570 -19.96 29.05 -13.30
C ASN A 570 -20.16 28.07 -12.12
N MET A 571 -19.10 27.45 -11.60
CA MET A 571 -19.20 26.35 -10.62
C MET A 571 -19.51 26.80 -9.20
N LEU A 572 -19.16 28.04 -8.82
CA LEU A 572 -19.52 28.60 -7.51
C LEU A 572 -21.04 28.57 -7.27
N ARG A 573 -21.85 28.66 -8.32
CA ARG A 573 -23.33 28.58 -8.22
C ARG A 573 -23.82 27.19 -7.81
N LEU A 574 -23.03 26.13 -8.01
CA LEU A 574 -23.33 24.79 -7.53
C LEU A 574 -23.08 24.60 -6.03
N SER A 575 -22.47 25.57 -5.34
CA SER A 575 -22.35 25.54 -3.87
C SER A 575 -23.66 25.99 -3.18
N LEU A 576 -24.53 26.73 -3.87
CA LEU A 576 -25.78 27.28 -3.31
C LEU A 576 -26.72 26.25 -2.66
N PRO A 577 -26.87 25.01 -3.18
CA PRO A 577 -27.66 23.98 -2.52
C PRO A 577 -27.09 23.61 -1.14
N PHE A 578 -25.77 23.64 -0.98
CA PHE A 578 -25.07 23.30 0.26
C PHE A 578 -25.11 24.42 1.30
N ASN A 579 -25.95 25.44 1.12
CA ASN A 579 -25.93 26.61 1.98
C ASN A 579 -26.28 26.31 3.44
N GLY A 580 -27.21 25.40 3.70
CA GLY A 580 -27.56 24.99 5.07
C GLY A 580 -26.52 24.08 5.74
N LEU A 581 -25.51 23.64 4.99
CA LEU A 581 -24.49 22.71 5.46
C LEU A 581 -23.21 23.39 5.89
N THR A 582 -22.92 24.58 5.37
CA THR A 582 -21.54 25.07 5.28
C THR A 582 -21.39 26.45 5.88
N ARG A 583 -20.46 26.56 6.82
CA ARG A 583 -20.06 27.83 7.46
C ARG A 583 -18.71 28.32 6.91
N LEU A 584 -17.85 27.40 6.47
CA LEU A 584 -16.59 27.71 5.78
C LEU A 584 -16.60 27.17 4.35
N VAL A 585 -16.28 28.02 3.37
CA VAL A 585 -16.24 27.64 1.95
C VAL A 585 -14.86 27.93 1.40
N ILE A 586 -14.13 26.89 1.01
CA ILE A 586 -12.81 26.99 0.39
C ILE A 586 -12.96 26.86 -1.12
N SER A 587 -12.63 27.93 -1.83
CA SER A 587 -12.74 28.00 -3.28
C SER A 587 -11.37 27.96 -3.95
N TYR A 588 -11.31 27.30 -5.10
CA TYR A 588 -10.08 27.12 -5.86
C TYR A 588 -10.32 27.20 -7.38
N GLU A 589 -9.34 27.68 -8.13
CA GLU A 589 -9.41 27.76 -9.59
C GLU A 589 -8.71 26.56 -10.24
N ARG A 590 -9.50 25.73 -10.94
CA ARG A 590 -9.00 24.49 -11.56
C ARG A 590 -7.94 24.72 -12.62
N LYS A 591 -8.01 25.82 -13.37
CA LYS A 591 -7.02 26.15 -14.40
C LYS A 591 -5.64 26.44 -13.82
N GLN A 592 -5.58 27.03 -12.62
CA GLN A 592 -4.33 27.32 -11.93
C GLN A 592 -3.68 26.04 -11.38
N LEU A 593 -4.49 25.15 -10.80
CA LEU A 593 -4.00 23.89 -10.21
C LEU A 593 -3.73 22.77 -11.23
N HIS A 594 -4.15 22.95 -12.48
CA HIS A 594 -3.99 21.97 -13.56
C HIS A 594 -3.59 22.64 -14.89
N GLY A 595 -2.68 23.61 -14.82
CA GLY A 595 -2.19 24.37 -15.96
C GLY A 595 -1.30 23.58 -16.92
N THR A 596 -0.91 24.21 -18.02
CA THR A 596 0.01 23.62 -19.02
C THR A 596 1.48 23.81 -18.65
N ASP A 597 1.83 24.89 -17.94
CA ASP A 597 3.17 25.08 -17.37
C ASP A 597 3.30 24.26 -16.09
N THR A 598 4.17 23.26 -16.11
CA THR A 598 4.34 22.29 -15.02
C THR A 598 4.89 22.92 -13.75
N TYR A 599 5.80 23.89 -13.88
CA TYR A 599 6.39 24.57 -12.73
C TYR A 599 5.39 25.51 -12.08
N LEU A 600 4.71 26.36 -12.86
CA LEU A 600 3.72 27.29 -12.32
C LEU A 600 2.53 26.55 -11.70
N THR A 601 2.15 25.42 -12.30
CA THR A 601 1.10 24.56 -11.75
C THR A 601 1.53 23.97 -10.40
N ALA A 602 2.75 23.44 -10.29
CA ALA A 602 3.27 22.91 -9.02
C ALA A 602 3.42 24.00 -7.94
N LEU A 603 3.84 25.21 -8.33
CA LEU A 603 3.90 26.36 -7.42
C LEU A 603 2.51 26.79 -6.94
N ALA A 604 1.52 26.87 -7.84
CA ALA A 604 0.14 27.16 -7.48
C ALA A 604 -0.44 26.11 -6.54
N GLN A 605 -0.13 24.83 -6.79
CA GLN A 605 -0.49 23.71 -5.92
C GLN A 605 0.13 23.82 -4.52
N LEU A 606 1.42 24.18 -4.43
CA LEU A 606 2.11 24.43 -3.17
C LEU A 606 1.44 25.56 -2.38
N ILE A 607 1.25 26.73 -3.01
CA ILE A 607 0.61 27.90 -2.38
C ILE A 607 -0.81 27.55 -1.91
N HIS A 608 -1.59 26.83 -2.74
CA HIS A 608 -2.93 26.38 -2.37
C HIS A 608 -2.92 25.53 -1.09
N VAL A 609 -2.01 24.55 -0.99
CA VAL A 609 -1.88 23.68 0.18
C VAL A 609 -1.51 24.48 1.43
N LEU A 610 -0.57 25.43 1.32
CA LEU A 610 -0.16 26.30 2.43
C LEU A 610 -1.31 27.17 2.94
N LEU A 611 -2.08 27.81 2.05
CA LEU A 611 -3.21 28.67 2.41
C LEU A 611 -4.36 27.87 3.03
N VAL A 612 -4.66 26.69 2.50
CA VAL A 612 -5.70 25.80 3.05
C VAL A 612 -5.29 25.31 4.44
N TYR A 613 -4.05 24.83 4.60
CA TYR A 613 -3.55 24.39 5.90
C TYR A 613 -3.53 25.53 6.92
N GLY A 614 -2.99 26.70 6.56
CA GLY A 614 -2.97 27.88 7.43
C GLY A 614 -4.36 28.33 7.87
N THR A 615 -5.34 28.28 6.96
CA THR A 615 -6.75 28.59 7.29
C THR A 615 -7.35 27.59 8.28
N LEU A 616 -7.12 26.29 8.06
CA LEU A 616 -7.64 25.26 8.98
C LEU A 616 -6.91 25.30 10.34
N LYS A 617 -5.62 25.64 10.37
CA LYS A 617 -4.87 25.89 11.61
C LYS A 617 -5.41 27.10 12.37
N ALA A 618 -5.81 28.17 11.66
CA ALA A 618 -6.51 29.30 12.26
C ALA A 618 -7.86 28.88 12.87
N VAL A 619 -8.64 28.02 12.19
CA VAL A 619 -9.87 27.45 12.76
C VAL A 619 -9.58 26.64 14.03
N ILE A 620 -8.51 25.85 14.05
CA ILE A 620 -8.09 25.12 15.26
C ILE A 620 -7.82 26.07 16.42
N ARG A 621 -7.01 27.12 16.20
CA ARG A 621 -6.67 28.14 17.21
C ARG A 621 -7.88 28.91 17.75
N MET A 622 -8.97 28.96 16.99
CA MET A 622 -10.21 29.61 17.41
C MET A 622 -11.14 28.68 18.19
N ALA A 623 -10.96 27.37 18.04
CA ALA A 623 -11.76 26.40 18.78
C ALA A 623 -11.28 26.30 20.22
N ASP A 624 -12.15 25.81 21.09
CA ASP A 624 -11.87 25.69 22.51
C ASP A 624 -10.76 24.65 22.78
N ASP A 625 -9.58 25.15 23.15
CA ASP A 625 -8.40 24.33 23.44
C ASP A 625 -8.44 23.65 24.82
N THR A 626 -9.41 23.99 25.68
CA THR A 626 -9.56 23.32 26.99
C THR A 626 -10.20 21.93 26.89
N LYS A 627 -10.88 21.65 25.76
CA LYS A 627 -11.55 20.37 25.54
C LYS A 627 -10.59 19.29 25.05
N ALA A 628 -10.79 18.07 25.51
CA ALA A 628 -10.13 16.88 24.96
C ALA A 628 -10.43 16.77 23.44
N HIS A 629 -9.52 16.14 22.68
CA HIS A 629 -9.65 15.99 21.22
C HIS A 629 -11.04 15.48 20.81
N GLY A 630 -11.52 14.43 21.48
CA GLY A 630 -12.82 13.80 21.24
C GLY A 630 -14.03 14.68 21.56
N ASP A 631 -13.89 15.84 22.21
CA ASP A 631 -15.01 16.72 22.59
C ASP A 631 -14.98 18.08 21.84
N LYS A 632 -13.90 18.35 21.09
CA LYS A 632 -13.80 19.53 20.22
C LYS A 632 -14.82 19.49 19.08
N THR A 633 -15.21 20.66 18.57
CA THR A 633 -16.07 20.75 17.38
C THR A 633 -15.45 19.99 16.21
N MET A 634 -16.24 19.15 15.54
CA MET A 634 -15.74 18.32 14.45
C MET A 634 -15.83 19.01 13.09
N LEU A 635 -14.78 18.95 12.28
CA LEU A 635 -14.81 19.46 10.91
C LEU A 635 -15.37 18.40 9.94
N LEU A 636 -16.45 18.74 9.25
CA LEU A 636 -17.03 17.93 8.18
C LEU A 636 -16.72 18.55 6.82
N MET A 637 -15.75 17.97 6.11
CA MET A 637 -15.19 18.51 4.86
C MET A 637 -15.79 17.82 3.63
N LEU A 638 -16.65 18.51 2.90
CA LEU A 638 -17.18 18.03 1.62
C LEU A 638 -16.39 18.64 0.46
N SER A 639 -15.84 17.81 -0.43
CA SER A 639 -15.06 18.30 -1.59
C SER A 639 -15.76 18.02 -2.92
N LEU A 640 -16.09 19.07 -3.67
CA LEU A 640 -16.69 18.96 -5.01
C LEU A 640 -15.60 18.85 -6.09
N PHE A 641 -15.56 17.74 -6.82
CA PHE A 641 -14.60 17.50 -7.91
C PHE A 641 -15.30 17.49 -9.27
N SER A 642 -14.84 18.28 -10.24
CA SER A 642 -15.48 18.39 -11.56
C SER A 642 -14.64 17.79 -12.69
N THR A 643 -15.30 17.05 -13.59
CA THR A 643 -14.67 16.32 -14.71
C THR A 643 -14.46 17.13 -16.00
N SER A 644 -14.98 18.35 -16.12
CA SER A 644 -14.93 19.15 -17.37
C SER A 644 -14.30 20.52 -17.16
N PRO A 645 -13.36 21.01 -17.99
CA PRO A 645 -12.86 20.46 -19.25
C PRO A 645 -11.52 19.75 -19.04
N GLN A 646 -11.47 18.67 -18.25
CA GLN A 646 -10.19 18.08 -17.89
C GLN A 646 -9.87 16.87 -18.79
N ASN A 647 -9.10 17.13 -19.84
CA ASN A 647 -8.11 16.15 -20.29
C ASN A 647 -6.93 16.25 -19.32
N GLU A 648 -6.96 15.51 -18.21
CA GLU A 648 -5.76 15.22 -17.41
C GLU A 648 -4.78 14.40 -18.27
N LYS A 649 -4.12 15.05 -19.23
CA LYS A 649 -3.23 14.40 -20.21
C LYS A 649 -1.75 14.57 -19.88
N SER A 650 -1.35 15.43 -18.95
CA SER A 650 0.07 15.79 -18.86
C SER A 650 0.90 15.09 -17.77
N PHE A 651 0.42 14.80 -16.55
CA PHE A 651 1.35 14.34 -15.48
C PHE A 651 0.81 13.32 -14.46
N THR A 652 -0.31 12.65 -14.71
CA THR A 652 -0.74 11.57 -13.80
C THR A 652 0.01 10.28 -14.13
N GLN A 653 0.88 9.83 -13.22
CA GLN A 653 1.33 8.44 -13.22
C GLN A 653 0.08 7.55 -13.17
N THR A 654 -0.09 6.75 -14.21
CA THR A 654 -1.02 5.63 -14.20
C THR A 654 -0.53 4.65 -13.14
N TYR A 655 -0.98 4.78 -11.90
CA TYR A 655 -0.84 3.70 -10.93
C TYR A 655 -1.57 2.46 -11.46
N GLY A 656 -1.15 1.27 -11.02
CA GLY A 656 -1.62 -0.03 -11.56
C GLY A 656 -3.14 -0.26 -11.55
N ASN A 657 -3.90 0.62 -10.89
CA ASN A 657 -5.36 0.69 -10.80
C ASN A 657 -6.04 1.59 -11.87
N GLY A 658 -5.30 2.27 -12.77
CA GLY A 658 -5.84 3.02 -13.94
C GLY A 658 -6.78 4.19 -13.62
N LYS A 659 -7.04 4.48 -12.34
CA LYS A 659 -7.78 5.68 -11.92
C LYS A 659 -6.80 6.85 -11.89
N LYS A 660 -7.01 7.83 -12.76
CA LYS A 660 -6.40 9.15 -12.63
C LYS A 660 -6.96 9.80 -11.35
N ARG A 661 -6.10 10.01 -10.36
CA ARG A 661 -6.43 10.79 -9.15
C ARG A 661 -5.97 12.22 -9.38
N GLY A 662 -6.82 13.17 -9.05
CA GLY A 662 -6.53 14.59 -9.19
C GLY A 662 -5.87 15.15 -7.94
N PHE A 663 -4.89 16.05 -8.12
CA PHE A 663 -4.15 16.72 -7.04
C PHE A 663 -5.01 17.14 -5.84
N THR A 664 -6.16 17.77 -6.09
CA THR A 664 -7.01 18.32 -5.02
C THR A 664 -7.57 17.25 -4.07
N HIS A 665 -7.97 16.08 -4.58
CA HIS A 665 -8.46 15.00 -3.72
C HIS A 665 -7.37 14.53 -2.76
N ASP A 666 -6.19 14.23 -3.30
CA ASP A 666 -5.09 13.66 -2.55
C ASP A 666 -4.47 14.70 -1.58
N ALA A 667 -4.40 15.97 -2.00
CA ALA A 667 -4.00 17.07 -1.14
C ALA A 667 -4.97 17.29 0.03
N HIS A 668 -6.29 17.26 -0.21
CA HIS A 668 -7.28 17.41 0.86
C HIS A 668 -7.20 16.25 1.85
N LYS A 669 -6.92 15.02 1.40
CA LYS A 669 -6.71 13.86 2.29
C LYS A 669 -5.44 13.99 3.13
N ALA A 670 -4.35 14.49 2.55
CA ALA A 670 -3.13 14.78 3.30
C ALA A 670 -3.35 15.88 4.36
N VAL A 671 -4.03 16.97 3.99
CA VAL A 671 -4.38 18.06 4.92
C VAL A 671 -5.32 17.57 6.02
N GLU A 672 -6.37 16.80 5.68
CA GLU A 672 -7.27 16.17 6.66
C GLU A 672 -6.47 15.39 7.71
N HIS A 673 -5.49 14.60 7.30
CA HIS A 673 -4.68 13.79 8.21
C HIS A 673 -3.86 14.66 9.18
N ILE A 674 -3.22 15.73 8.71
CA ILE A 674 -2.46 16.63 9.60
C ILE A 674 -3.38 17.35 10.58
N ILE A 675 -4.49 17.92 10.11
CA ILE A 675 -5.46 18.65 10.96
C ILE A 675 -6.11 17.71 11.99
N ARG A 676 -6.30 16.43 11.64
CA ARG A 676 -6.84 15.40 12.53
C ARG A 676 -6.00 15.15 13.79
N GLN A 677 -4.74 15.60 13.84
CA GLN A 677 -3.93 15.55 15.07
C GLN A 677 -4.52 16.43 16.19
N HIS A 678 -5.09 17.57 15.81
CA HIS A 678 -5.48 18.64 16.73
C HIS A 678 -6.98 18.71 16.99
N MET A 679 -7.79 18.27 16.02
CA MET A 679 -9.24 18.35 16.06
C MET A 679 -9.89 17.17 15.32
N PRO A 680 -11.08 16.71 15.70
CA PRO A 680 -11.82 15.71 14.93
C PRO A 680 -12.15 16.23 13.53
N VAL A 681 -11.77 15.48 12.50
CA VAL A 681 -12.02 15.84 11.10
C VAL A 681 -12.41 14.61 10.30
N LYS A 682 -13.39 14.76 9.40
CA LYS A 682 -13.69 13.79 8.36
C LYS A 682 -13.93 14.49 7.02
N SER A 683 -13.28 14.01 5.96
CA SER A 683 -13.51 14.49 4.60
C SER A 683 -14.10 13.44 3.67
N GLN A 684 -14.95 13.90 2.75
CA GLN A 684 -15.56 13.07 1.73
C GLN A 684 -15.61 13.79 0.38
N GLY A 685 -15.26 13.05 -0.67
CA GLY A 685 -15.26 13.54 -2.05
C GLY A 685 -16.58 13.33 -2.78
N PHE A 686 -17.01 14.32 -3.54
CA PHE A 686 -18.16 14.26 -4.44
C PHE A 686 -17.76 14.65 -5.87
N ARG A 687 -17.70 13.64 -6.76
CA ARG A 687 -17.39 13.84 -8.17
C ARG A 687 -18.63 14.20 -9.00
N LEU A 688 -18.61 15.40 -9.58
CA LEU A 688 -19.61 15.95 -10.51
C LEU A 688 -19.34 15.45 -11.93
N THR A 689 -20.16 14.51 -12.40
CA THR A 689 -19.96 13.78 -13.67
C THR A 689 -20.49 14.49 -14.91
N LYS A 690 -21.49 15.35 -14.72
CA LYS A 690 -22.24 16.13 -15.71
C LYS A 690 -21.94 17.63 -15.59
N SER A 691 -20.79 17.99 -15.04
CA SER A 691 -20.31 19.37 -14.91
C SER A 691 -20.32 20.15 -16.25
N SER A 692 -20.01 19.49 -17.37
CA SER A 692 -20.11 20.09 -18.70
C SER A 692 -21.54 20.51 -19.08
N GLN A 693 -22.55 19.75 -18.63
CA GLN A 693 -23.96 20.07 -18.86
C GLN A 693 -24.36 21.30 -18.07
N TRP A 694 -23.85 21.45 -16.85
CA TRP A 694 -24.03 22.67 -16.06
C TRP A 694 -23.42 23.88 -16.77
N ASP A 695 -22.16 23.79 -17.19
CA ASP A 695 -21.49 24.86 -17.92
C ASP A 695 -22.26 25.28 -19.18
N ASN A 696 -22.75 24.31 -19.96
CA ASN A 696 -23.57 24.58 -21.14
C ASN A 696 -24.92 25.23 -20.79
N LEU A 697 -25.57 24.81 -19.70
CA LEU A 697 -26.84 25.40 -19.23
C LEU A 697 -26.67 26.88 -18.89
N ILE A 698 -25.58 27.23 -18.21
CA ILE A 698 -25.31 28.63 -17.85
C ILE A 698 -24.89 29.44 -19.08
N ARG A 699 -23.99 28.94 -19.92
CA ARG A 699 -23.51 29.64 -21.12
C ARG A 699 -24.60 29.89 -22.16
N SER A 700 -25.53 28.94 -22.33
CA SER A 700 -26.60 29.04 -23.32
C SER A 700 -27.75 29.98 -22.94
N GLY A 701 -27.76 30.54 -21.72
CA GLY A 701 -28.85 31.40 -21.23
C GLY A 701 -30.19 30.68 -20.99
N ARG A 702 -30.29 29.38 -21.30
CA ARG A 702 -31.50 28.53 -21.15
C ARG A 702 -31.96 28.36 -19.70
N LEU A 703 -31.16 28.82 -18.73
CA LEU A 703 -31.50 28.78 -17.32
C LEU A 703 -32.84 29.48 -17.01
N LYS A 704 -33.05 30.69 -17.53
CA LYS A 704 -34.25 31.50 -17.30
C LYS A 704 -35.52 30.87 -17.88
N GLN A 705 -35.38 30.00 -18.87
CA GLN A 705 -36.51 29.30 -19.52
C GLN A 705 -36.94 28.06 -18.75
N ARG A 706 -36.03 27.43 -17.98
CA ARG A 706 -36.26 26.11 -17.35
C ARG A 706 -36.41 26.16 -15.84
N TYR A 707 -35.87 27.19 -15.18
CA TYR A 707 -35.88 27.31 -13.73
C TYR A 707 -36.17 28.75 -13.30
N PRO A 708 -36.90 28.94 -12.18
CA PRO A 708 -37.27 30.27 -11.70
C PRO A 708 -36.06 31.08 -11.20
N ASN A 709 -35.01 30.43 -10.71
CA ASN A 709 -33.77 31.09 -10.32
C ASN A 709 -32.56 30.11 -10.37
N ILE A 710 -31.36 30.67 -10.21
CA ILE A 710 -30.10 29.90 -10.24
C ILE A 710 -29.98 28.89 -9.10
N ARG A 711 -30.58 29.17 -7.95
CA ARG A 711 -30.54 28.28 -6.77
C ARG A 711 -31.35 27.03 -7.03
N GLU A 712 -32.55 27.15 -7.60
CA GLU A 712 -33.39 26.01 -7.98
C GLU A 712 -32.78 25.21 -9.15
N ALA A 713 -32.16 25.88 -10.12
CA ALA A 713 -31.39 25.20 -11.16
C ALA A 713 -30.21 24.39 -10.60
N ALA A 714 -29.45 24.98 -9.67
CA ALA A 714 -28.33 24.31 -9.01
C ALA A 714 -28.81 23.12 -8.16
N LYS A 715 -29.88 23.29 -7.38
CA LYS A 715 -30.51 22.20 -6.63
C LYS A 715 -30.94 21.06 -7.55
N ALA A 716 -31.62 21.37 -8.66
CA ALA A 716 -32.05 20.36 -9.62
C ALA A 716 -30.86 19.63 -10.26
N HIS A 717 -29.77 20.34 -10.57
CA HIS A 717 -28.56 19.75 -11.13
C HIS A 717 -27.86 18.82 -10.11
N ILE A 718 -27.63 19.29 -8.88
CA ILE A 718 -27.04 18.50 -7.80
C ILE A 718 -27.90 17.28 -7.50
N LYS A 719 -29.23 17.43 -7.44
CA LYS A 719 -30.17 16.31 -7.30
C LYS A 719 -30.04 15.30 -8.44
N GLY A 720 -29.78 15.74 -9.67
CA GLY A 720 -29.51 14.87 -10.83
C GLY A 720 -28.11 14.23 -10.85
N GLU A 721 -27.18 14.73 -10.04
CA GLU A 721 -25.85 14.14 -9.79
C GLU A 721 -25.86 13.17 -8.61
N LEU A 722 -26.69 13.44 -7.61
CA LEU A 722 -26.91 12.59 -6.44
C LEU A 722 -27.83 11.42 -6.79
N ASN A 723 -27.33 10.49 -7.62
CA ASN A 723 -27.95 9.17 -7.70
C ASN A 723 -27.82 8.45 -6.35
N ASP A 724 -28.72 7.50 -6.10
CA ASP A 724 -28.90 6.78 -4.84
C ASP A 724 -27.58 6.38 -4.16
N PHE A 725 -26.73 5.66 -4.88
CA PHE A 725 -25.49 5.12 -4.32
C PHE A 725 -24.46 6.22 -4.01
N ARG A 726 -24.38 7.30 -4.80
CA ARG A 726 -23.41 8.39 -4.54
C ARG A 726 -23.80 9.19 -3.32
N PHE A 727 -25.08 9.52 -3.18
CA PHE A 727 -25.57 10.22 -2.00
C PHE A 727 -25.34 9.38 -0.74
N SER A 728 -25.70 8.10 -0.81
CA SER A 728 -25.49 7.11 0.25
C SER A 728 -24.03 7.08 0.73
N ASN A 729 -23.07 7.01 -0.20
CA ASN A 729 -21.64 7.02 0.11
C ASN A 729 -21.14 8.34 0.71
N ILE A 730 -21.73 9.48 0.32
CA ILE A 730 -21.34 10.77 0.90
C ILE A 730 -21.76 10.83 2.36
N VAL A 731 -23.01 10.44 2.63
CA VAL A 731 -23.57 10.41 3.98
C VAL A 731 -22.79 9.44 4.87
N SER A 732 -22.60 8.19 4.44
CA SER A 732 -21.87 7.19 5.23
C SER A 732 -20.39 7.54 5.40
N GLY A 733 -19.77 8.09 4.35
CA GLY A 733 -18.39 8.56 4.41
C GLY A 733 -18.18 9.67 5.45
N LEU A 734 -19.12 10.61 5.58
CA LEU A 734 -19.04 11.68 6.58
C LEU A 734 -19.47 11.21 7.98
N SER A 735 -20.52 10.39 8.10
CA SER A 735 -21.00 9.88 9.39
C SER A 735 -20.01 8.95 10.07
N SER A 736 -19.19 8.23 9.31
CA SER A 736 -18.11 7.38 9.86
C SER A 736 -17.01 8.14 10.62
N GLY A 737 -17.05 9.48 10.65
CA GLY A 737 -16.19 10.26 11.54
C GLY A 737 -16.80 10.60 12.89
N MET A 738 -18.11 10.37 13.08
CA MET A 738 -18.80 10.54 14.36
C MET A 738 -18.48 9.41 15.32
N ASP A 739 -18.73 9.65 16.60
CA ASP A 739 -18.70 8.65 17.65
C ASP A 739 -19.60 7.46 17.27
N ALA A 740 -19.07 6.24 17.42
CA ALA A 740 -19.84 5.02 17.24
C ALA A 740 -20.10 4.33 18.58
N LEU A 741 -21.30 3.80 18.73
CA LEU A 741 -21.72 3.02 19.89
C LEU A 741 -21.75 1.55 19.47
N TRP A 742 -20.80 0.77 19.97
CA TRP A 742 -20.67 -0.66 19.70
C TRP A 742 -21.26 -1.46 20.86
N CYS A 743 -22.42 -2.08 20.64
CA CYS A 743 -23.13 -2.81 21.69
C CYS A 743 -22.36 -4.09 22.09
N LEU A 744 -22.18 -4.24 23.40
CA LEU A 744 -21.49 -5.36 24.03
C LEU A 744 -22.52 -6.31 24.65
N PRO A 745 -22.25 -7.64 24.61
CA PRO A 745 -23.18 -8.60 25.18
C PRO A 745 -23.23 -8.55 26.71
N HIS A 746 -22.15 -8.13 27.36
CA HIS A 746 -21.97 -8.08 28.81
C HIS A 746 -21.02 -6.94 29.15
N ALA A 747 -20.96 -6.55 30.43
CA ALA A 747 -19.93 -5.63 30.93
C ALA A 747 -18.52 -6.14 30.56
N PRO A 748 -17.68 -5.29 29.93
CA PRO A 748 -16.33 -5.69 29.55
C PRO A 748 -15.42 -5.78 30.78
N SER A 749 -14.37 -6.61 30.71
CA SER A 749 -13.31 -6.61 31.73
C SER A 749 -12.30 -5.49 31.53
N ILE A 750 -12.26 -4.89 30.33
CA ILE A 750 -11.36 -3.78 29.99
C ILE A 750 -12.22 -2.56 29.66
N GLU A 751 -12.21 -1.52 30.49
CA GLU A 751 -13.07 -0.35 30.29
C GLU A 751 -12.54 0.61 29.22
N LYS A 752 -11.21 0.68 29.04
CA LYS A 752 -10.55 1.59 28.09
C LYS A 752 -9.52 0.86 27.25
N ILE A 753 -9.74 0.82 25.93
CA ILE A 753 -8.82 0.22 24.96
C ILE A 753 -8.45 1.26 23.89
N ALA A 754 -7.16 1.35 23.56
CA ALA A 754 -6.69 2.12 22.42
C ALA A 754 -6.14 1.20 21.32
N LEU A 755 -6.38 1.55 20.06
CA LEU A 755 -5.77 0.89 18.89
C LEU A 755 -5.04 1.92 18.04
N LEU A 756 -3.74 1.71 17.83
CA LEU A 756 -2.87 2.55 17.02
C LEU A 756 -2.56 1.81 15.72
N SER A 757 -2.87 2.41 14.57
CA SER A 757 -2.38 1.92 13.27
C SER A 757 -1.18 2.75 12.84
N VAL A 758 -0.03 2.12 12.57
CA VAL A 758 1.26 2.82 12.43
C VAL A 758 1.96 2.48 11.13
N THR A 759 2.51 3.48 10.44
CA THR A 759 3.36 3.32 9.26
C THR A 759 4.35 4.47 9.12
N SER A 760 5.34 4.31 8.23
CA SER A 760 6.14 5.43 7.73
C SER A 760 6.24 5.47 6.21
N ARG A 761 5.93 4.38 5.50
CA ARG A 761 6.01 4.15 4.03
C ARG A 761 7.36 4.44 3.35
N SER A 762 8.13 5.43 3.77
CA SER A 762 9.52 5.65 3.37
C SER A 762 10.42 4.52 3.83
N CYS A 763 10.15 3.93 5.00
CA CYS A 763 10.86 2.76 5.50
C CYS A 763 10.33 1.45 4.89
N ASP A 764 9.15 1.46 4.26
CA ASP A 764 8.60 0.29 3.52
C ASP A 764 9.20 0.17 2.10
N ARG A 765 10.05 1.11 1.67
CA ARG A 765 10.65 1.12 0.31
C ARG A 765 11.84 0.16 0.24
N LEU A 766 11.93 -0.57 -0.88
CA LEU A 766 12.98 -1.56 -1.21
C LEU A 766 14.43 -1.02 -1.30
N ARG A 767 14.66 0.29 -1.11
CA ARG A 767 15.99 0.90 -1.23
C ARG A 767 16.54 1.18 0.16
N LYS A 768 17.77 0.71 0.44
CA LYS A 768 18.55 1.16 1.60
C LYS A 768 18.63 2.69 1.53
N ARG A 769 17.94 3.36 2.44
CA ARG A 769 18.09 4.79 2.75
C ARG A 769 19.23 4.94 3.75
N SER A 770 19.88 6.11 3.77
CA SER A 770 20.87 6.39 4.81
C SER A 770 20.18 6.34 6.18
N GLU A 771 20.90 5.94 7.24
CA GLU A 771 20.36 6.02 8.61
C GLU A 771 20.03 7.47 9.00
N GLU A 772 20.75 8.43 8.42
CA GLU A 772 20.56 9.87 8.56
C GLU A 772 19.37 10.41 7.73
N ASP A 773 18.75 9.60 6.86
CA ASP A 773 17.60 10.06 6.08
C ASP A 773 16.40 10.28 7.00
N ARG A 774 15.71 11.42 6.85
CA ARG A 774 14.46 11.69 7.56
C ARG A 774 13.27 10.97 6.92
N SER A 775 12.40 10.45 7.76
CA SER A 775 11.15 9.80 7.41
C SER A 775 10.03 10.35 8.27
N VAL A 776 8.81 10.34 7.73
CA VAL A 776 7.63 10.70 8.51
C VAL A 776 6.99 9.43 9.03
N MET A 777 6.89 9.30 10.34
CA MET A 777 6.11 8.26 11.00
C MET A 777 4.73 8.83 11.30
N PHE A 778 3.67 8.14 10.89
CA PHE A 778 2.31 8.61 11.06
C PHE A 778 1.31 7.46 11.20
N GLY A 779 0.12 7.80 11.69
CA GLY A 779 -0.89 6.79 12.00
C GLY A 779 -2.21 7.34 12.50
N HIS A 780 -3.08 6.44 12.92
CA HIS A 780 -4.37 6.76 13.54
C HIS A 780 -4.49 6.11 14.92
N ILE A 781 -5.19 6.81 15.81
CA ILE A 781 -5.55 6.39 17.17
C ILE A 781 -7.07 6.18 17.21
N HIS A 782 -7.49 4.99 17.58
CA HIS A 782 -8.87 4.62 17.85
C HIS A 782 -9.01 4.44 19.36
N ARG A 783 -9.95 5.14 19.99
CA ARG A 783 -10.22 5.04 21.43
C ARG A 783 -11.57 4.40 21.67
N PHE A 784 -11.62 3.42 22.56
CA PHE A 784 -12.82 2.72 22.99
C PHE A 784 -12.99 2.91 24.49
N GLU A 785 -14.10 3.49 24.89
CA GLU A 785 -14.46 3.74 26.29
C GLU A 785 -15.78 3.03 26.61
N TYR A 786 -15.80 2.26 27.68
CA TYR A 786 -17.00 1.57 28.13
C TYR A 786 -17.99 2.56 28.75
N GLU A 787 -19.24 2.44 28.32
CA GLU A 787 -20.39 3.15 28.89
C GLU A 787 -21.54 2.16 29.08
N ALA A 788 -22.41 2.46 30.06
CA ALA A 788 -23.65 1.74 30.27
C ALA A 788 -24.82 2.70 30.45
N THR A 789 -25.97 2.31 29.93
CA THR A 789 -27.23 3.06 30.04
C THR A 789 -28.34 2.13 30.49
N ASP A 790 -29.17 2.59 31.43
CA ASP A 790 -30.38 1.88 31.82
C ASP A 790 -31.45 2.05 30.75
N GLU A 791 -31.97 0.94 30.23
CA GLU A 791 -33.16 0.94 29.38
C GLU A 791 -34.44 1.03 30.22
N GLU A 792 -35.53 1.52 29.61
CA GLU A 792 -36.84 1.66 30.27
C GLU A 792 -37.42 0.32 30.80
N ASN A 793 -36.93 -0.81 30.29
CA ASN A 793 -37.29 -2.17 30.70
C ASN A 793 -36.48 -2.68 31.92
N GLY A 794 -35.50 -1.92 32.41
CA GLY A 794 -34.61 -2.30 33.52
C GLY A 794 -33.39 -3.15 33.12
N GLU A 795 -33.14 -3.37 31.83
CA GLU A 795 -31.91 -3.98 31.32
C GLU A 795 -30.80 -2.92 31.17
N ILE A 796 -29.56 -3.30 31.49
CA ILE A 796 -28.39 -2.42 31.32
C ILE A 796 -27.80 -2.67 29.94
N LEU A 797 -27.86 -1.68 29.07
CA LEU A 797 -27.20 -1.72 27.77
C LEU A 797 -25.72 -1.36 27.94
N HIS A 798 -24.84 -2.29 27.60
CA HIS A 798 -23.39 -2.09 27.62
C HIS A 798 -22.87 -1.75 26.22
N PHE A 799 -22.01 -0.76 26.08
CA PHE A 799 -21.36 -0.46 24.80
C PHE A 799 -19.95 0.09 24.96
N TYR A 800 -19.12 -0.10 23.93
CA TYR A 800 -17.95 0.75 23.73
C TYR A 800 -18.34 1.96 22.90
N ARG A 801 -18.10 3.16 23.43
CA ARG A 801 -18.05 4.37 22.63
C ARG A 801 -16.69 4.46 21.94
N HIS A 802 -16.71 4.34 20.62
CA HIS A 802 -15.57 4.64 19.78
C HIS A 802 -15.53 6.13 19.48
N ARG A 803 -14.50 6.83 19.96
CA ARG A 803 -14.33 8.27 19.73
C ARG A 803 -13.85 8.55 18.29
N PRO A 804 -14.07 9.76 17.76
CA PRO A 804 -13.55 10.14 16.45
C PRO A 804 -12.06 9.87 16.34
N VAL A 805 -11.66 9.27 15.21
CA VAL A 805 -10.27 8.88 14.97
C VAL A 805 -9.36 10.10 15.05
N GLN A 806 -8.32 10.03 15.88
CA GLN A 806 -7.25 11.01 15.93
C GLN A 806 -6.07 10.54 15.08
N ALA A 807 -5.35 11.47 14.44
CA ALA A 807 -4.11 11.16 13.75
C ALA A 807 -2.91 11.49 14.64
N PHE A 808 -1.77 10.87 14.38
CA PHE A 808 -0.48 11.32 14.90
C PHE A 808 0.52 11.27 13.75
N CYS A 809 1.47 12.20 13.74
CA CYS A 809 2.47 12.29 12.70
C CYS A 809 3.68 13.06 13.22
N ASP A 810 4.90 12.58 12.95
CA ASP A 810 6.11 13.37 13.17
C ASP A 810 7.24 12.99 12.21
N GLU A 811 8.16 13.94 12.01
CA GLU A 811 9.35 13.81 11.18
C GLU A 811 10.56 13.41 12.03
N MET A 812 11.13 12.23 11.78
CA MET A 812 12.27 11.71 12.54
C MET A 812 13.30 11.04 11.64
N GLU A 813 14.51 10.82 12.17
CA GLU A 813 15.54 10.04 11.49
C GLU A 813 15.08 8.58 11.33
N THR A 814 15.42 7.97 10.20
CA THR A 814 14.99 6.59 9.88
C THR A 814 15.47 5.59 10.93
N ALA A 815 16.67 5.77 11.49
CA ALA A 815 17.15 4.95 12.59
C ALA A 815 16.29 5.08 13.86
N ASN A 816 15.83 6.29 14.17
CA ASN A 816 15.01 6.56 15.36
C ASN A 816 13.60 5.98 15.24
N CYS A 817 13.04 5.83 14.02
CA CYS A 817 11.76 5.14 13.80
C CYS A 817 11.68 3.75 14.44
N PHE A 818 12.82 3.05 14.53
CA PHE A 818 12.88 1.68 15.04
C PHE A 818 13.65 1.54 16.35
N LYS A 819 14.42 2.55 16.77
CA LYS A 819 15.15 2.52 18.05
C LYS A 819 14.46 3.34 19.14
N ASN A 820 13.97 4.52 18.81
CA ASN A 820 13.36 5.46 19.75
C ASN A 820 12.29 6.35 19.05
N PRO A 821 11.13 5.79 18.67
CA PRO A 821 10.10 6.54 17.96
C PRO A 821 9.33 7.49 18.89
N SER A 822 9.85 8.71 19.07
CA SER A 822 9.31 9.72 19.99
C SER A 822 7.80 9.96 19.82
N VAL A 823 7.30 10.04 18.58
CA VAL A 823 5.87 10.25 18.31
C VAL A 823 5.02 9.10 18.85
N LEU A 824 5.51 7.86 18.77
CA LEU A 824 4.78 6.69 19.29
C LEU A 824 4.81 6.69 20.82
N PHE A 825 5.96 6.97 21.43
CA PHE A 825 6.11 7.06 22.88
C PHE A 825 5.23 8.16 23.47
N ASN A 826 5.27 9.36 22.90
CA ASN A 826 4.42 10.48 23.32
C ASN A 826 2.93 10.13 23.16
N THR A 827 2.56 9.48 22.04
CA THR A 827 1.18 9.04 21.83
C THR A 827 0.71 8.05 22.91
N ILE A 828 1.52 7.03 23.21
CA ILE A 828 1.18 6.03 24.23
C ILE A 828 1.18 6.64 25.63
N ARG A 829 2.09 7.58 25.92
CA ARG A 829 2.14 8.31 27.19
C ARG A 829 0.87 9.13 27.41
N ASN A 830 0.42 9.88 26.39
CA ASN A 830 -0.82 10.65 26.48
C ASN A 830 -2.02 9.72 26.73
N LEU A 831 -2.10 8.58 26.04
CA LEU A 831 -3.13 7.56 26.28
C LEU A 831 -3.05 7.00 27.71
N TYR A 832 -1.85 6.76 28.22
CA TYR A 832 -1.63 6.30 29.59
C TYR A 832 -2.12 7.34 30.62
N GLU A 833 -1.85 8.63 30.39
CA GLU A 833 -2.34 9.74 31.21
C GLU A 833 -3.88 9.87 31.15
N GLU A 834 -4.48 9.59 29.99
CA GLU A 834 -5.94 9.52 29.78
C GLU A 834 -6.60 8.27 30.44
N GLY A 835 -5.80 7.36 31.00
CA GLY A 835 -6.26 6.16 31.70
C GLY A 835 -6.35 4.89 30.84
N PHE A 836 -5.90 4.93 29.58
CA PHE A 836 -5.79 3.72 28.76
C PHE A 836 -4.61 2.88 29.26
N ARG A 837 -4.89 1.62 29.60
CA ARG A 837 -3.87 0.65 30.04
C ARG A 837 -3.65 -0.45 29.01
N ASP A 838 -4.60 -0.66 28.11
CA ASP A 838 -4.55 -1.66 27.06
C ASP A 838 -4.42 -1.00 25.69
N VAL A 839 -3.28 -1.21 25.03
CA VAL A 839 -2.91 -0.52 23.79
C VAL A 839 -2.53 -1.52 22.70
N ILE A 840 -3.39 -1.65 21.69
CA ILE A 840 -3.13 -2.46 20.50
C ILE A 840 -2.34 -1.63 19.49
N ILE A 841 -1.18 -2.12 19.06
CA ILE A 841 -0.38 -1.47 18.01
C ILE A 841 -0.43 -2.36 16.77
N VAL A 842 -1.13 -1.90 15.73
CA VAL A 842 -1.27 -2.60 14.45
C VAL A 842 -0.35 -1.99 13.40
N THR A 843 0.46 -2.83 12.78
CA THR A 843 1.38 -2.43 11.71
C THR A 843 1.23 -3.35 10.51
N LYS A 844 1.77 -2.96 9.36
CA LYS A 844 1.89 -3.92 8.24
C LYS A 844 2.91 -4.98 8.62
N VAL A 845 2.66 -6.23 8.25
CA VAL A 845 3.72 -7.26 8.19
C VAL A 845 4.91 -6.67 7.40
N PRO A 846 6.08 -6.45 8.03
CA PRO A 846 7.24 -5.93 7.31
C PRO A 846 7.65 -6.93 6.23
N PHE A 847 7.91 -6.43 5.02
CA PHE A 847 8.52 -7.15 3.90
C PHE A 847 8.19 -8.66 3.80
N THR A 848 7.00 -9.01 3.28
CA THR A 848 6.54 -10.39 2.97
C THR A 848 7.40 -11.17 1.95
N ARG A 849 8.58 -10.66 1.59
CA ARG A 849 9.54 -11.27 0.66
C ARG A 849 10.57 -12.18 1.34
N ARG A 850 10.77 -12.07 2.66
CA ARG A 850 11.72 -12.88 3.44
C ARG A 850 11.02 -14.05 4.15
N ILE A 851 11.62 -15.24 4.17
CA ILE A 851 11.45 -16.19 5.30
C ILE A 851 12.38 -15.66 6.40
N ARG A 852 11.97 -15.77 7.66
CA ARG A 852 12.63 -15.21 8.85
C ARG A 852 12.29 -13.74 9.11
N MET A 853 11.01 -13.42 9.03
CA MET A 853 10.50 -12.15 9.58
C MET A 853 10.89 -11.95 11.05
N THR A 854 11.15 -13.05 11.74
CA THR A 854 11.60 -13.14 13.13
C THR A 854 13.09 -12.83 13.35
N THR A 855 13.93 -12.72 12.31
CA THR A 855 15.40 -12.53 12.47
C THR A 855 15.91 -11.09 12.39
N ASP A 856 15.18 -10.18 11.73
CA ASP A 856 15.55 -8.77 11.65
C ASP A 856 14.74 -7.99 12.70
N GLU A 857 15.21 -8.03 13.94
CA GLU A 857 14.49 -7.48 15.10
C GLU A 857 14.33 -5.96 15.01
N ASP A 858 15.24 -5.24 14.37
CA ASP A 858 15.29 -3.77 14.34
C ASP A 858 14.43 -3.11 13.24
N SER A 859 13.51 -3.85 12.61
CA SER A 859 12.72 -3.36 11.46
C SER A 859 11.23 -3.16 11.73
N THR A 860 10.77 -3.36 12.97
CA THR A 860 9.36 -3.19 13.38
C THR A 860 9.19 -2.07 14.40
N TYR A 861 8.03 -1.40 14.39
CA TYR A 861 7.66 -0.41 15.40
C TYR A 861 7.33 -1.01 16.78
N THR A 862 7.54 -2.32 16.94
CA THR A 862 7.20 -3.12 18.12
C THR A 862 8.29 -4.12 18.46
N ASN A 863 9.55 -3.77 18.19
CA ASN A 863 10.71 -4.61 18.46
C ASN A 863 11.09 -4.67 19.96
N PRO A 864 12.03 -5.55 20.35
CA PRO A 864 12.43 -5.69 21.75
C PRO A 864 12.91 -4.38 22.39
N THR A 865 13.68 -3.57 21.65
CA THR A 865 14.20 -2.28 22.12
C THR A 865 13.06 -1.33 22.51
N ILE A 866 12.07 -1.18 21.63
CA ILE A 866 10.90 -0.33 21.85
C ILE A 866 10.04 -0.88 22.99
N LEU A 867 9.74 -2.19 23.02
CA LEU A 867 8.90 -2.78 24.06
C LEU A 867 9.53 -2.66 25.45
N LYS A 868 10.84 -2.91 25.58
CA LYS A 868 11.59 -2.73 26.85
C LYS A 868 11.55 -1.27 27.31
N ALA A 869 11.71 -0.32 26.39
CA ALA A 869 11.66 1.11 26.71
C ALA A 869 10.24 1.57 27.11
N LEU A 870 9.19 1.13 26.41
CA LEU A 870 7.80 1.41 26.78
C LEU A 870 7.46 0.88 28.16
N ASN A 871 7.83 -0.38 28.46
CA ASN A 871 7.58 -0.98 29.78
C ASN A 871 8.36 -0.27 30.90
N LYS A 872 9.56 0.25 30.60
CA LYS A 872 10.35 1.01 31.57
C LYS A 872 9.71 2.36 31.89
N GLU A 873 9.22 3.08 30.89
CA GLU A 873 8.58 4.39 31.08
C GLU A 873 7.16 4.28 31.62
N MET A 874 6.42 3.25 31.20
CA MET A 874 4.99 3.07 31.46
C MET A 874 4.70 1.61 31.86
N PRO A 875 5.15 1.16 33.05
CA PRO A 875 5.05 -0.24 33.47
C PRO A 875 3.62 -0.76 33.64
N GLY A 876 2.63 0.14 33.71
CA GLY A 876 1.20 -0.23 33.79
C GLY A 876 0.51 -0.39 32.43
N VAL A 877 1.22 -0.25 31.30
CA VAL A 877 0.64 -0.38 29.96
C VAL A 877 0.89 -1.78 29.41
N ARG A 878 -0.19 -2.49 29.08
CA ARG A 878 -0.15 -3.73 28.29
C ARG A 878 -0.21 -3.38 26.80
N VAL A 879 0.89 -3.67 26.09
CA VAL A 879 1.01 -3.43 24.64
C VAL A 879 0.76 -4.72 23.88
N TYR A 880 -0.17 -4.67 22.91
CA TYR A 880 -0.49 -5.79 22.02
C TYR A 880 0.07 -5.53 20.61
N PRO A 881 1.30 -5.95 20.31
CA PRO A 881 1.90 -5.77 19.00
C PRO A 881 1.29 -6.74 17.97
N LEU A 882 0.54 -6.19 17.02
CA LEU A 882 -0.11 -6.93 15.95
C LEU A 882 0.38 -6.52 14.56
N PHE A 883 0.50 -7.49 13.67
CA PHE A 883 0.72 -7.28 12.25
C PHE A 883 -0.53 -7.68 11.47
N THR A 884 -0.92 -6.86 10.49
CA THR A 884 -2.04 -7.21 9.61
C THR A 884 -1.58 -7.79 8.28
N GLN A 885 -2.20 -8.90 7.87
CA GLN A 885 -1.99 -9.55 6.59
C GLN A 885 -3.33 -9.95 5.96
N LYS A 886 -3.44 -9.88 4.64
CA LYS A 886 -4.59 -10.42 3.90
C LYS A 886 -4.26 -11.83 3.44
N SER A 887 -5.15 -12.78 3.72
CA SER A 887 -5.16 -14.16 3.19
C SER A 887 -6.49 -14.48 2.50
N TYR A 888 -6.62 -15.68 1.95
CA TYR A 888 -7.76 -16.05 1.10
C TYR A 888 -8.24 -17.48 1.33
N GLY A 889 -9.56 -17.67 1.32
CA GLY A 889 -10.22 -18.97 1.29
C GLY A 889 -11.00 -19.18 -0.02
N VAL A 890 -11.15 -20.44 -0.44
CA VAL A 890 -11.99 -20.85 -1.58
C VAL A 890 -13.40 -21.14 -1.09
N ARG A 891 -14.42 -20.58 -1.76
CA ARG A 891 -15.83 -20.80 -1.37
C ARG A 891 -16.30 -22.20 -1.78
N LEU A 892 -16.92 -22.91 -0.82
CA LEU A 892 -17.61 -24.17 -1.09
C LEU A 892 -19.13 -23.99 -1.23
N SER A 893 -19.69 -22.92 -0.64
CA SER A 893 -21.12 -22.61 -0.74
C SER A 893 -21.38 -21.43 -1.69
N LYS A 894 -22.41 -21.55 -2.55
CA LYS A 894 -22.86 -20.49 -3.47
C LYS A 894 -23.73 -19.41 -2.79
N SER A 895 -23.77 -19.37 -1.44
CA SER A 895 -24.63 -18.44 -0.72
C SER A 895 -24.34 -16.99 -1.11
N LYS A 896 -25.40 -16.22 -1.41
CA LYS A 896 -25.30 -14.81 -1.77
C LYS A 896 -25.19 -13.88 -0.56
N THR A 897 -25.52 -14.37 0.64
CA THR A 897 -25.48 -13.55 1.87
C THR A 897 -24.07 -13.49 2.43
N ALA A 898 -23.53 -12.27 2.49
CA ALA A 898 -22.19 -11.97 2.96
C ALA A 898 -22.22 -11.64 4.46
N VAL A 899 -22.43 -12.65 5.29
CA VAL A 899 -22.35 -12.50 6.75
C VAL A 899 -20.86 -12.40 7.15
N PRO A 900 -20.41 -11.35 7.84
CA PRO A 900 -19.05 -11.26 8.34
C PRO A 900 -18.81 -12.30 9.42
N ILE A 901 -17.60 -12.88 9.48
CA ILE A 901 -17.29 -13.97 10.40
C ILE A 901 -15.99 -13.63 11.13
N PHE A 902 -15.95 -13.88 12.43
CA PHE A 902 -14.74 -13.76 13.23
C PHE A 902 -14.13 -15.16 13.43
N LEU A 903 -12.82 -15.27 13.34
CA LEU A 903 -12.09 -16.52 13.55
C LEU A 903 -11.11 -16.30 14.71
N PRO A 904 -11.47 -16.70 15.94
CA PRO A 904 -10.56 -16.65 17.08
C PRO A 904 -9.34 -17.55 16.87
N PRO A 905 -8.27 -17.37 17.68
CA PRO A 905 -7.14 -18.29 17.68
C PRO A 905 -7.60 -19.67 18.16
N ASP A 906 -7.00 -20.71 17.61
CA ASP A 906 -7.35 -22.11 17.83
C ASP A 906 -6.08 -22.93 18.06
N ALA A 907 -5.92 -23.47 19.26
CA ALA A 907 -4.75 -24.25 19.65
C ALA A 907 -4.51 -25.49 18.77
N GLU A 908 -5.53 -26.02 18.06
CA GLU A 908 -5.34 -27.13 17.13
C GLU A 908 -4.77 -26.68 15.77
N ASN A 909 -4.94 -25.42 15.38
CA ASN A 909 -4.63 -24.92 14.04
C ASN A 909 -3.57 -23.83 14.01
N ASP A 910 -3.44 -23.09 15.10
CA ASP A 910 -2.43 -22.08 15.33
C ASP A 910 -1.32 -22.68 16.20
N ILE A 911 -0.09 -22.22 15.97
CA ILE A 911 1.12 -22.80 16.56
C ILE A 911 1.07 -22.63 18.10
N THR A 912 1.39 -23.71 18.82
CA THR A 912 1.65 -23.67 20.26
C THR A 912 3.04 -23.09 20.48
N ILE A 913 3.12 -22.04 21.30
CA ILE A 913 4.37 -21.34 21.58
C ILE A 913 5.31 -22.30 22.32
N SER A 914 6.45 -22.63 21.71
CA SER A 914 7.50 -23.40 22.38
C SER A 914 8.46 -22.45 23.10
N ASP A 915 8.48 -22.53 24.44
CA ASP A 915 9.37 -21.73 25.31
C ASP A 915 10.87 -21.99 25.04
N ASP A 916 11.21 -23.05 24.31
CA ASP A 916 12.56 -23.60 24.17
C ASP A 916 13.36 -23.08 22.96
N SER A 917 12.79 -22.19 22.13
CA SER A 917 13.38 -21.85 20.82
C SER A 917 14.45 -20.75 20.84
N GLY A 918 14.54 -19.93 21.89
CA GLY A 918 15.47 -18.79 21.97
C GLY A 918 15.35 -17.79 20.81
N ARG A 919 14.28 -17.86 20.01
CA ARG A 919 14.05 -17.05 18.80
C ARG A 919 12.62 -16.50 18.78
N SER A 920 12.39 -15.39 18.06
CA SER A 920 11.04 -14.83 17.97
C SER A 920 10.07 -15.72 17.17
N THR A 921 8.79 -15.69 17.55
CA THR A 921 7.72 -16.51 16.98
C THR A 921 6.56 -15.62 16.57
N LEU A 922 5.93 -15.92 15.43
CA LEU A 922 4.77 -15.19 14.92
C LEU A 922 3.57 -16.13 14.82
N PHE A 923 2.44 -15.78 15.45
CA PHE A 923 1.22 -16.57 15.44
C PHE A 923 -0.03 -15.71 15.24
N ARG A 924 -1.15 -16.33 14.91
CA ARG A 924 -2.43 -15.65 14.64
C ARG A 924 -3.17 -15.35 15.94
N ALA A 925 -3.45 -14.07 16.21
CA ALA A 925 -4.25 -13.62 17.35
C ALA A 925 -5.75 -13.56 17.03
N GLY A 926 -6.13 -13.51 15.75
CA GLY A 926 -7.52 -13.54 15.30
C GLY A 926 -7.63 -13.18 13.82
N SER A 927 -8.76 -13.50 13.19
CA SER A 927 -9.01 -13.12 11.81
C SER A 927 -10.44 -12.67 11.57
N VAL A 928 -10.63 -11.74 10.62
CA VAL A 928 -11.95 -11.35 10.13
C VAL A 928 -12.11 -11.82 8.69
N VAL A 929 -13.15 -12.63 8.46
CA VAL A 929 -13.49 -13.13 7.14
C VAL A 929 -14.62 -12.28 6.57
N THR A 930 -14.31 -11.61 5.48
CA THR A 930 -15.36 -10.98 4.68
C THR A 930 -15.93 -12.04 3.76
N SER A 931 -17.15 -12.52 4.06
CA SER A 931 -17.89 -13.43 3.17
C SER A 931 -18.36 -12.75 1.89
N ARG A 932 -17.76 -11.61 1.54
CA ARG A 932 -18.15 -10.74 0.44
C ARG A 932 -17.26 -10.94 -0.77
N VAL A 933 -17.90 -10.86 -1.92
CA VAL A 933 -17.23 -10.78 -3.21
C VAL A 933 -16.79 -9.32 -3.40
N VAL A 934 -15.48 -9.06 -3.35
CA VAL A 934 -14.90 -7.75 -3.69
C VAL A 934 -15.47 -7.28 -5.03
N GLU A 935 -16.00 -6.07 -5.12
CA GLU A 935 -16.91 -5.63 -6.20
C GLU A 935 -16.27 -5.62 -7.62
N GLY A 936 -17.12 -5.71 -8.66
CA GLY A 936 -16.78 -5.39 -10.06
C GLY A 936 -16.86 -6.51 -11.11
N GLY A 937 -17.38 -7.69 -10.77
CA GLY A 937 -17.70 -8.77 -11.72
C GLY A 937 -18.92 -9.56 -11.27
N ASN A 938 -19.58 -10.30 -12.18
CA ASN A 938 -20.70 -11.18 -11.82
C ASN A 938 -20.31 -12.09 -10.65
N ALA A 939 -21.13 -12.18 -9.61
CA ALA A 939 -20.82 -12.91 -8.38
C ALA A 939 -20.43 -14.39 -8.62
N GLY A 940 -20.86 -14.98 -9.74
CA GLY A 940 -20.48 -16.34 -10.17
C GLY A 940 -19.07 -16.48 -10.75
N GLU A 941 -18.30 -15.40 -10.89
CA GLU A 941 -16.93 -15.44 -11.46
C GLU A 941 -15.82 -15.43 -10.41
N LYS A 942 -16.10 -15.09 -9.15
CA LYS A 942 -15.07 -14.90 -8.11
C LYS A 942 -15.16 -16.01 -7.05
N LEU A 943 -14.10 -16.81 -7.00
CA LEU A 943 -13.97 -18.03 -6.19
C LEU A 943 -13.48 -17.78 -4.76
N HIS A 944 -12.73 -16.70 -4.54
CA HIS A 944 -12.06 -16.42 -3.28
C HIS A 944 -12.86 -15.49 -2.35
N CYS A 945 -12.79 -15.77 -1.06
CA CYS A 945 -13.15 -14.87 0.04
C CYS A 945 -11.87 -14.35 0.69
N GLY A 946 -11.80 -13.05 0.95
CA GLY A 946 -10.70 -12.44 1.68
C GLY A 946 -10.83 -12.63 3.18
N ILE A 947 -9.70 -12.89 3.82
CA ILE A 947 -9.51 -13.02 5.26
C ILE A 947 -8.46 -11.98 5.67
N THR A 948 -8.70 -11.24 6.74
CA THR A 948 -7.71 -10.35 7.33
C THR A 948 -7.23 -10.97 8.62
N ASP A 949 -5.96 -11.35 8.66
CA ASP A 949 -5.30 -11.98 9.79
C ASP A 949 -4.57 -10.92 10.62
N TYR A 950 -4.71 -11.01 11.94
CA TYR A 950 -3.96 -10.24 12.93
C TYR A 950 -2.95 -11.18 13.59
N LEU A 951 -1.67 -10.91 13.39
CA LEU A 951 -0.57 -11.76 13.81
C LEU A 951 0.18 -11.13 14.97
N PHE A 952 0.37 -11.84 16.07
CA PHE A 952 1.15 -11.40 17.22
C PHE A 952 2.58 -11.95 17.13
N ARG A 953 3.58 -11.09 17.34
CA ARG A 953 5.00 -11.50 17.42
C ARG A 953 5.48 -11.50 18.86
N TYR A 954 5.96 -12.65 19.27
CA TYR A 954 6.57 -12.89 20.57
C TYR A 954 8.09 -12.88 20.45
N TYR A 955 8.77 -12.14 21.32
CA TYR A 955 10.23 -12.12 21.41
C TYR A 955 10.70 -12.75 22.73
N PRO A 956 11.65 -13.70 22.70
CA PRO A 956 12.21 -14.32 23.90
C PRO A 956 12.79 -13.28 24.87
N ASP A 957 13.43 -12.26 24.33
CA ASP A 957 14.01 -11.16 25.09
C ASP A 957 13.01 -10.30 25.88
N THR A 958 11.71 -10.42 25.59
CA THR A 958 10.64 -9.64 26.21
C THR A 958 9.53 -10.51 26.78
N VAL A 959 9.80 -11.79 27.11
CA VAL A 959 8.82 -12.71 27.72
C VAL A 959 8.08 -12.04 28.89
N THR A 960 8.84 -11.45 29.81
CA THR A 960 8.35 -10.83 31.05
C THR A 960 7.43 -9.63 30.81
N ILE A 961 7.45 -9.05 29.61
CA ILE A 961 6.62 -7.91 29.21
C ILE A 961 5.42 -8.38 28.39
N GLN A 962 5.62 -9.37 27.51
CA GLN A 962 4.60 -9.78 26.55
C GLN A 962 3.69 -10.92 27.04
N SER A 963 4.06 -11.66 28.09
CA SER A 963 3.32 -12.85 28.55
C SER A 963 1.86 -12.55 28.89
N GLU A 964 1.59 -11.42 29.54
CA GLU A 964 0.22 -11.02 29.89
C GLU A 964 -0.60 -10.65 28.66
N ALA A 965 -0.04 -9.83 27.78
CA ALA A 965 -0.69 -9.41 26.53
C ALA A 965 -0.99 -10.60 25.62
N MET A 966 -0.04 -11.54 25.55
CA MET A 966 -0.17 -12.79 24.82
C MET A 966 -1.30 -13.64 25.40
N SER A 967 -1.30 -13.86 26.73
CA SER A 967 -2.37 -14.63 27.39
C SER A 967 -3.75 -13.99 27.18
N ALA A 968 -3.87 -12.66 27.23
CA ALA A 968 -5.14 -11.99 27.02
C ALA A 968 -5.68 -12.15 25.58
N LEU A 969 -4.80 -12.37 24.59
CA LEU A 969 -5.20 -12.65 23.20
C LEU A 969 -5.45 -14.13 22.92
N THR A 970 -4.71 -15.05 23.54
CA THR A 970 -4.77 -16.49 23.20
C THR A 970 -5.68 -17.30 24.10
N THR A 971 -5.77 -16.93 25.39
CA THR A 971 -6.51 -17.71 26.38
C THR A 971 -7.96 -17.28 26.40
N GLN A 972 -8.89 -18.24 26.30
CA GLN A 972 -10.33 -17.95 26.39
C GLN A 972 -10.65 -17.30 27.74
N GLY A 973 -11.16 -16.08 27.70
CA GLY A 973 -11.44 -15.27 28.88
C GLY A 973 -12.12 -13.94 28.55
N LYS A 974 -12.42 -13.14 29.58
CA LYS A 974 -13.13 -11.87 29.42
C LYS A 974 -12.30 -10.82 28.64
N ASP A 975 -10.99 -10.76 28.89
CA ASP A 975 -10.08 -9.83 28.21
C ASP A 975 -10.02 -10.13 26.70
N GLN A 976 -9.92 -11.41 26.33
CA GLN A 976 -9.92 -11.85 24.94
C GLN A 976 -11.20 -11.42 24.21
N VAL A 977 -12.36 -11.58 24.85
CA VAL A 977 -13.64 -11.14 24.27
C VAL A 977 -13.61 -9.64 23.99
N CYS A 978 -13.11 -8.82 24.93
CA CYS A 978 -12.98 -7.37 24.75
C CYS A 978 -12.09 -7.01 23.54
N LEU A 979 -10.91 -7.62 23.44
CA LEU A 979 -9.97 -7.38 22.34
C LEU A 979 -10.54 -7.83 20.98
N HIS A 980 -11.24 -8.96 20.94
CA HIS A 980 -11.91 -9.44 19.72
C HIS A 980 -13.07 -8.52 19.28
N GLU A 981 -13.84 -7.94 20.21
CA GLU A 981 -14.87 -6.96 19.87
C GLU A 981 -14.27 -5.71 19.20
N VAL A 982 -13.11 -5.23 19.65
CA VAL A 982 -12.40 -4.12 19.00
C VAL A 982 -11.99 -4.48 17.56
N LEU A 983 -11.51 -5.71 17.32
CA LEU A 983 -11.16 -6.17 15.97
C LEU A 983 -12.41 -6.34 15.07
N ARG A 984 -13.53 -6.84 15.60
CA ARG A 984 -14.81 -6.91 14.87
C ARG A 984 -15.29 -5.50 14.48
N PHE A 985 -15.32 -4.58 15.46
CA PHE A 985 -15.70 -3.20 15.26
C PHE A 985 -14.90 -2.55 14.13
N LEU A 986 -13.57 -2.68 14.15
CA LEU A 986 -12.68 -2.06 13.16
C LEU A 986 -13.09 -2.38 11.72
N HIS A 987 -13.45 -3.64 11.47
CA HIS A 987 -13.88 -4.09 10.15
C HIS A 987 -15.29 -3.62 9.76
N SER A 988 -16.18 -3.46 10.76
CA SER A 988 -17.54 -2.99 10.56
C SER A 988 -17.63 -1.47 10.38
N ASP A 989 -16.91 -0.70 11.21
CA ASP A 989 -16.81 0.77 11.14
C ASP A 989 -16.29 1.25 9.77
N ALA A 990 -15.29 0.54 9.24
CA ALA A 990 -14.73 0.83 7.92
C ALA A 990 -15.72 0.56 6.76
N TYR A 991 -16.87 -0.08 7.04
CA TYR A 991 -17.86 -0.49 6.04
C TYR A 991 -19.29 -0.01 6.32
N GLU A 992 -19.49 1.29 6.49
CA GLU A 992 -20.84 1.83 6.56
C GLU A 992 -21.52 1.92 5.19
N LYS A 993 -22.57 1.11 4.99
CA LYS A 993 -23.53 1.29 3.90
C LYS A 993 -24.79 1.99 4.43
N SER A 994 -25.16 3.11 3.81
CA SER A 994 -26.54 3.58 3.95
C SER A 994 -27.43 2.85 2.93
N VAL A 995 -28.19 1.86 3.39
CA VAL A 995 -29.20 1.19 2.57
C VAL A 995 -30.51 1.98 2.61
N PHE A 996 -31.14 2.21 1.46
CA PHE A 996 -32.49 2.74 1.39
C PHE A 996 -33.48 1.62 1.75
N LYS A 997 -34.02 1.63 2.97
CA LYS A 997 -35.07 0.69 3.40
C LYS A 997 -36.35 1.41 3.80
N LYS A 998 -37.45 0.66 3.82
CA LYS A 998 -38.73 1.08 4.42
C LYS A 998 -38.55 1.21 5.94
N ALA A 999 -39.31 2.11 6.56
CA ALA A 999 -39.31 2.29 8.01
C ALA A 999 -39.59 0.95 8.72
N GLY A 1000 -38.74 0.57 9.68
CA GLY A 1000 -38.93 -0.61 10.55
C GLY A 1000 -37.86 -1.71 10.47
N ASP A 1001 -37.04 -1.77 9.42
CA ASP A 1001 -35.98 -2.79 9.29
C ASP A 1001 -34.63 -2.30 9.84
N LYS A 1002 -33.97 -3.07 10.73
CA LYS A 1002 -32.55 -2.85 11.07
C LYS A 1002 -31.67 -2.95 9.82
N LYS A 1003 -30.65 -2.10 9.73
CA LYS A 1003 -29.71 -2.08 8.59
C LYS A 1003 -28.67 -3.18 8.74
N PRO A 1004 -28.27 -3.89 7.67
CA PRO A 1004 -27.23 -4.89 7.78
C PRO A 1004 -25.88 -4.24 8.10
N LEU A 1005 -25.24 -4.70 9.17
CA LEU A 1005 -23.85 -4.41 9.51
C LEU A 1005 -22.94 -5.34 8.69
N GLU A 1006 -22.19 -4.76 7.75
CA GLU A 1006 -21.25 -5.51 6.90
C GLU A 1006 -19.81 -5.32 7.41
N ALA A 1007 -18.83 -5.99 6.78
CA ALA A 1007 -17.41 -5.84 7.10
C ALA A 1007 -16.58 -5.55 5.84
N LYS A 1008 -15.59 -4.65 5.98
CA LYS A 1008 -14.59 -4.32 4.95
C LYS A 1008 -13.35 -5.18 5.15
N LEU A 1009 -12.77 -5.73 4.08
CA LEU A 1009 -11.54 -6.54 4.19
C LEU A 1009 -10.35 -5.66 4.59
N ASP A 1010 -10.32 -4.48 4.00
CA ASP A 1010 -9.25 -3.51 4.02
C ASP A 1010 -9.54 -2.35 5.00
N ALA A 1011 -9.89 -2.70 6.25
CA ALA A 1011 -10.27 -1.73 7.28
C ALA A 1011 -9.18 -0.70 7.60
N LEU A 1012 -7.91 -1.09 7.48
CA LEU A 1012 -6.74 -0.25 7.77
C LEU A 1012 -6.03 0.28 6.52
N ASP A 1013 -6.57 0.08 5.31
CA ASP A 1013 -5.88 0.46 4.08
C ASP A 1013 -5.69 1.99 3.94
N ASP A 1014 -6.48 2.80 4.66
CA ASP A 1014 -6.35 4.26 4.70
C ASP A 1014 -4.99 4.72 5.29
N ILE A 1015 -4.36 3.90 6.15
CA ILE A 1015 -3.02 4.13 6.71
C ILE A 1015 -1.98 3.13 6.17
N ILE A 1016 -2.28 1.83 6.24
CA ILE A 1016 -1.33 0.73 6.01
C ILE A 1016 -1.39 0.16 4.57
N GLY A 1017 -2.37 0.59 3.77
CA GLY A 1017 -2.69 0.03 2.45
C GLY A 1017 -1.94 0.65 1.26
N GLU A 1018 -2.16 0.06 0.08
CA GLU A 1018 -1.62 0.58 -1.20
C GLU A 1018 -2.28 1.88 -1.65
N GLU A 1019 -3.47 2.21 -1.15
CA GLU A 1019 -4.15 3.47 -1.45
C GLU A 1019 -4.10 4.46 -0.27
N SER A 1020 -3.21 4.23 0.71
CA SER A 1020 -3.17 5.01 1.96
C SER A 1020 -2.77 6.48 1.77
N VAL A 1021 -3.07 7.29 2.78
CA VAL A 1021 -2.80 8.75 2.77
C VAL A 1021 -1.34 9.08 2.50
N GLY A 1022 -0.38 8.25 2.95
CA GLY A 1022 1.04 8.47 2.70
C GLY A 1022 1.45 8.38 1.22
N GLN A 1023 0.75 7.56 0.41
CA GLN A 1023 0.99 7.53 -1.05
C GLN A 1023 0.28 8.67 -1.75
N GLN A 1024 -0.92 9.02 -1.29
CA GLN A 1024 -1.67 10.18 -1.78
C GLN A 1024 -0.88 11.47 -1.56
N ALA A 1025 -0.13 11.56 -0.46
CA ALA A 1025 0.70 12.72 -0.14
C ALA A 1025 1.87 12.99 -1.11
N ASN A 1026 2.27 12.04 -1.97
CA ASN A 1026 3.38 12.21 -2.94
C ASN A 1026 2.93 12.83 -4.28
N ILE A 1027 1.81 13.58 -4.29
CA ILE A 1027 1.18 14.07 -5.52
C ILE A 1027 1.76 15.40 -6.04
N LEU A 1028 2.45 16.17 -5.18
CA LEU A 1028 3.06 17.45 -5.56
C LEU A 1028 4.37 17.20 -6.32
N GLN A 1029 4.40 17.52 -7.61
CA GLN A 1029 5.53 17.22 -8.49
C GLN A 1029 6.08 18.46 -9.19
N PHE A 1030 7.39 18.69 -9.09
CA PHE A 1030 8.09 19.78 -9.76
C PHE A 1030 8.98 19.25 -10.90
N PRO A 1031 9.11 19.96 -12.03
CA PRO A 1031 10.04 19.60 -13.09
C PRO A 1031 11.50 19.79 -12.63
N LYS A 1032 12.38 18.87 -13.02
CA LYS A 1032 13.83 19.02 -12.88
C LYS A 1032 14.36 19.91 -14.02
N PRO A 1033 15.30 20.84 -13.74
CA PRO A 1033 15.95 21.63 -14.79
C PRO A 1033 16.75 20.72 -15.72
N LYS A 1034 16.72 21.03 -17.02
CA LYS A 1034 17.53 20.33 -18.03
C LYS A 1034 19.01 20.60 -17.75
N THR A 1035 19.73 19.64 -17.16
CA THR A 1035 21.19 19.69 -17.10
C THR A 1035 21.74 19.64 -18.53
N LYS A 1036 22.66 20.54 -18.90
CA LYS A 1036 23.26 20.71 -20.26
C LYS A 1036 23.86 19.44 -20.91
N ARG A 1037 23.86 18.27 -20.26
CA ARG A 1037 24.49 17.02 -20.72
C ARG A 1037 23.54 15.96 -21.31
N ARG A 1038 22.22 16.15 -21.36
CA ARG A 1038 21.31 15.18 -22.00
C ARG A 1038 20.22 15.88 -22.81
N ALA A 1039 20.21 15.64 -24.12
CA ALA A 1039 19.25 16.18 -25.08
C ALA A 1039 17.99 15.30 -25.22
N ASP A 1040 17.53 14.68 -24.12
CA ASP A 1040 16.26 13.94 -24.11
C ASP A 1040 15.15 14.83 -23.57
N ASP A 1041 14.04 14.88 -24.31
CA ASP A 1041 12.88 15.71 -24.03
C ASP A 1041 11.95 15.12 -22.94
N GLN A 1042 12.46 14.19 -22.11
CA GLN A 1042 11.76 13.74 -20.92
C GLN A 1042 11.96 14.76 -19.79
N THR A 1043 10.93 15.53 -19.47
CA THR A 1043 10.84 16.29 -18.22
C THR A 1043 10.87 15.31 -17.04
N TYR A 1044 12.06 15.10 -16.48
CA TYR A 1044 12.20 14.45 -15.19
C TYR A 1044 11.48 15.31 -14.15
N THR A 1045 10.70 14.69 -13.26
CA THR A 1045 10.09 15.38 -12.11
C THR A 1045 10.69 14.86 -10.81
N PHE A 1046 10.57 15.63 -9.75
CA PHE A 1046 10.74 15.15 -8.38
C PHE A 1046 9.47 15.41 -7.57
N SER A 1047 9.23 14.60 -6.55
CA SER A 1047 8.03 14.69 -5.72
C SER A 1047 8.32 15.34 -4.36
N VAL A 1048 7.35 16.10 -3.84
CA VAL A 1048 7.32 16.64 -2.48
C VAL A 1048 6.18 15.95 -1.75
N ASN A 1049 6.47 15.34 -0.59
CA ASN A 1049 5.44 14.74 0.24
C ASN A 1049 4.71 15.82 1.04
N ILE A 1050 3.39 15.96 0.84
CA ILE A 1050 2.57 16.99 1.48
C ILE A 1050 2.53 16.83 3.01
N ILE A 1051 2.43 15.60 3.53
CA ILE A 1051 2.40 15.35 4.99
C ILE A 1051 3.73 15.80 5.61
N ALA A 1052 4.85 15.41 5.00
CA ALA A 1052 6.18 15.83 5.45
C ALA A 1052 6.34 17.35 5.43
N LEU A 1053 5.93 17.99 4.32
CA LEU A 1053 5.97 19.45 4.19
C LEU A 1053 5.17 20.15 5.28
N LEU A 1054 3.93 19.74 5.50
CA LEU A 1054 3.03 20.37 6.48
C LEU A 1054 3.49 20.12 7.92
N LYS A 1055 3.98 18.92 8.24
CA LYS A 1055 4.52 18.63 9.58
C LYS A 1055 5.80 19.41 9.84
N HIS A 1056 6.64 19.57 8.83
CA HIS A 1056 7.84 20.39 8.93
C HIS A 1056 7.51 21.87 9.23
N LEU A 1057 6.50 22.43 8.55
CA LEU A 1057 5.99 23.77 8.82
C LEU A 1057 5.50 23.94 10.26
N GLU A 1058 4.73 22.97 10.74
CA GLU A 1058 4.22 22.95 12.11
C GLU A 1058 5.35 22.97 13.13
N ASN A 1059 6.30 22.04 13.01
CA ASN A 1059 7.44 21.93 13.92
C ASN A 1059 8.30 23.20 13.94
N GLN A 1060 8.49 23.89 12.80
CA GLN A 1060 9.20 25.17 12.75
C GLN A 1060 8.43 26.29 13.44
N SER A 1061 7.12 26.40 13.18
CA SER A 1061 6.29 27.44 13.79
C SER A 1061 6.24 27.28 15.32
N ASP A 1062 6.06 26.05 15.80
CA ASP A 1062 5.93 25.75 17.22
C ASP A 1062 7.26 25.99 17.96
N LEU A 1063 8.39 25.54 17.41
CA LEU A 1063 9.72 25.82 17.97
C LEU A 1063 10.03 27.33 18.03
N TYR A 1064 9.62 28.10 17.03
CA TYR A 1064 9.80 29.55 17.05
C TYR A 1064 8.89 30.25 18.07
N ARG A 1065 7.68 29.71 18.34
CA ARG A 1065 6.81 30.20 19.41
C ARG A 1065 7.37 29.88 20.80
N ASP A 1066 7.92 28.68 21.00
CA ASP A 1066 8.48 28.26 22.30
C ASP A 1066 9.76 29.02 22.69
N THR A 1067 10.49 29.52 21.70
CA THR A 1067 11.71 30.32 21.92
C THR A 1067 11.43 31.81 22.14
N ARG A 1068 10.16 32.23 22.05
CA ARG A 1068 9.69 33.62 22.14
C ARG A 1068 9.04 33.90 23.49
#